data_AF-A0A8S1GS48-F1
#
_entry.id   AF-A0A8S1GS48-F1
#
_cell.length_a   1.000
_cell.length_b   1.000
_cell.length_c   1.000
_cell.angle_alpha   90.00
_cell.angle_beta   90.00
_cell.angle_gamma   90.00
#
_symmetry.space_group_name_H-M   'P 1'
#
loop_
_entity.id
_entity.type
_entity.pdbx_description
1 polymer ?
#
loop_
_entity_poly.entity_id
_entity_poly.type
_entity_poly.pdbx_seq_one_letter_code
_entity_poly.pdbx_strand_id
1 'polypeptide(L)'
;MWTMDFTFLDAIGGMKNSRKLNAGIPSLAYLYISEGSFAHKTEAMGSLMEFVSSYRNNRKILLLIVYIALFLDNMLLTTVVPIIPEYLLRIEHPNDTDFLLNNMPRSDSRFKRQIDWNDQNNWDVPMRVDSSDEIDWRDSPVGPRRKQKQGQRTSKPKQRTKDLMPGDRGDMKPASKFSPKAEAPRDELERHRVLAAENVHVGLMFGSKALVQLLVNPWVGPLTNKIGYTVPMFGGFVIMFLSTILFAFGESYPALWLARALQGVGSACTSTSGMGMLAQAYPDDLERGSAMGIALGGLALGVLVGPPYGGLLYQWAGKELPFILLALLALFDGSLQFLVLQPKINRGEPEGSTIRQLARDPYIIVAAGAITIGNLGIAMLEPSLPLWMMESWGANSLERGAAFLPASISYLIGTNIFGPLAHRIGRWLSSCIGLIVIGFSLLAIPSATSVGGLIIPHFFLGFSIGMIDASMFPLMGYLVDIRHVGVYGSIYAIADAAFCFAFALGPFFSGPLVKSLGFPTMMYLIAIISFLYAPLMLLLKNPPAVVQTTTSTTTELQPTQPPLTDDRYERIEGINVNHLQNYQTAKLWKEWKEEVDRENWTSDDNSVTLLTPELPSTRSVFAVDESGGSFVGAVIWNEYDGFAFLGFYILKPEFRGRGIGTQIWEKAMSSISKDLVLILRAVPALVEKYKKVATPVEGYKLITHQMSPQQLFDICQKNSELKSDKTLKFVSYLTDSEKADLKAFDKEISGRDRSEFLDLFYKKLHFTVGAVLFDQQGKIIAHAAIVPTGSDEANTMKLAPVYANCLEDALLVISKVVEVVNVKRRPPTVLLHLLENVATMESLSQLLANFKKPSAFGLTLSSREYKNPCDFSRIFVPHNNSCHFDA
;
A
#
# COMPACT_ATOMS: atom_id res chain seq x y z
N MET A 1 -13.86 27.95 -26.55
CA MET A 1 -12.82 28.18 -27.58
C MET A 1 -11.67 28.94 -26.94
N TRP A 2 -10.85 28.24 -26.14
CA TRP A 2 -9.52 28.67 -25.68
C TRP A 2 -8.75 27.36 -25.45
N THR A 3 -7.96 26.98 -26.45
CA THR A 3 -6.98 25.90 -26.41
C THR A 3 -5.72 26.45 -25.74
N MET A 4 -5.29 25.84 -24.63
CA MET A 4 -3.98 26.11 -24.02
C MET A 4 -3.04 24.96 -24.36
N ASP A 5 -1.98 25.31 -25.09
CA ASP A 5 -0.94 24.43 -25.60
C ASP A 5 -0.06 23.85 -24.48
N PHE A 6 0.18 22.55 -24.59
CA PHE A 6 1.12 21.77 -23.77
C PHE A 6 2.56 21.92 -24.32
N THR A 7 3.25 23.03 -24.06
CA THR A 7 4.68 23.18 -24.38
C THR A 7 5.57 22.94 -23.16
N PHE A 8 5.58 21.70 -22.66
CA PHE A 8 6.67 21.21 -21.79
C PHE A 8 7.04 19.73 -22.03
N LEU A 9 6.33 19.03 -22.93
CA LEU A 9 6.57 17.62 -23.27
C LEU A 9 7.23 17.40 -24.64
N ASP A 10 7.41 18.44 -25.47
CA ASP A 10 8.04 18.34 -26.79
C ASP A 10 9.58 18.41 -26.77
N ALA A 11 10.21 18.66 -25.62
CA ALA A 11 11.67 18.71 -25.51
C ALA A 11 12.35 17.32 -25.45
N ILE A 12 11.59 16.21 -25.41
CA ILE A 12 12.16 14.84 -25.28
C ILE A 12 11.70 13.90 -26.43
N GLY A 13 10.89 14.38 -27.38
CA GLY A 13 10.31 13.54 -28.45
C GLY A 13 11.01 13.55 -29.82
N GLY A 14 11.99 14.42 -30.04
CA GLY A 14 12.46 14.73 -31.40
C GLY A 14 13.82 14.13 -31.78
N MET A 15 13.98 12.80 -31.85
CA MET A 15 15.13 12.21 -32.58
C MET A 15 14.96 10.73 -32.95
N LYS A 16 14.00 10.40 -33.83
CA LYS A 16 14.01 9.17 -34.62
C LYS A 16 13.38 9.39 -35.99
N ASN A 17 14.10 10.06 -36.89
CA ASN A 17 14.08 9.80 -38.33
C ASN A 17 14.99 10.77 -39.08
N SER A 18 16.22 10.35 -39.39
CA SER A 18 16.82 10.61 -40.70
C SER A 18 18.01 9.67 -40.91
N ARG A 19 17.87 8.81 -41.93
CA ARG A 19 19.01 8.16 -42.60
C ARG A 19 19.64 9.20 -43.53
N LYS A 20 20.98 9.13 -43.64
CA LYS A 20 21.90 9.83 -44.56
C LYS A 20 22.53 11.12 -44.00
N LEU A 21 23.75 10.99 -43.48
CA LEU A 21 24.92 11.69 -44.01
C LEU A 21 26.20 11.07 -43.42
N ASN A 22 26.92 10.31 -44.25
CA ASN A 22 28.34 10.00 -44.05
C ASN A 22 29.15 11.25 -44.40
N ALA A 23 30.06 11.68 -43.52
CA ALA A 23 31.46 12.03 -43.85
C ALA A 23 32.10 12.87 -42.72
N GLY A 24 33.20 12.37 -42.18
CA GLY A 24 34.34 13.17 -41.70
C GLY A 24 34.29 13.70 -40.26
N ILE A 25 34.95 13.00 -39.33
CA ILE A 25 36.26 13.38 -38.73
C ILE A 25 36.67 12.25 -37.75
N PRO A 26 37.95 11.83 -37.69
CA PRO A 26 38.36 10.54 -37.15
C PRO A 26 38.90 10.60 -35.70
N SER A 27 38.77 9.47 -35.00
CA SER A 27 39.69 8.91 -34.00
C SER A 27 40.31 9.86 -32.94
N LEU A 28 39.72 9.86 -31.74
CA LEU A 28 40.39 10.20 -30.47
C LEU A 28 40.19 9.08 -29.44
N ALA A 29 40.27 7.83 -29.89
CA ALA A 29 40.43 6.66 -29.05
C ALA A 29 41.91 6.32 -28.94
N TYR A 30 42.67 7.11 -28.17
CA TYR A 30 43.99 6.75 -27.64
C TYR A 30 44.37 7.79 -26.57
N LEU A 31 43.99 7.53 -25.32
CA LEU A 31 44.72 8.04 -24.16
C LEU A 31 44.46 7.09 -22.98
N TYR A 32 45.39 6.16 -22.86
CA TYR A 32 45.54 5.21 -21.76
C TYR A 32 46.04 5.95 -20.51
N ILE A 33 45.52 5.54 -19.34
CA ILE A 33 46.15 5.58 -18.01
C ILE A 33 45.85 6.78 -17.10
N SER A 34 44.85 6.57 -16.26
CA SER A 34 44.95 6.73 -14.80
C SER A 34 43.91 5.79 -14.15
N GLU A 35 44.14 4.49 -14.30
CA GLU A 35 43.36 3.43 -13.65
C GLU A 35 43.67 3.41 -12.15
N GLY A 36 42.67 3.69 -11.33
CA GLY A 36 42.78 3.61 -9.86
C GLY A 36 41.65 4.30 -9.13
N SER A 37 41.21 5.47 -9.63
CA SER A 37 40.15 6.25 -8.96
C SER A 37 38.73 5.93 -9.44
N PHE A 38 38.57 5.40 -10.66
CA PHE A 38 37.25 5.10 -11.23
C PHE A 38 36.73 3.70 -10.87
N ALA A 39 37.60 2.70 -10.72
CA ALA A 39 37.23 1.33 -10.35
C ALA A 39 36.54 1.26 -8.98
N HIS A 40 37.05 2.03 -8.00
CA HIS A 40 36.47 2.14 -6.67
C HIS A 40 35.09 2.83 -6.67
N LYS A 41 34.86 3.76 -7.61
CA LYS A 41 33.56 4.42 -7.81
C LYS A 41 32.54 3.52 -8.50
N THR A 42 32.96 2.69 -9.45
CA THR A 42 32.08 1.72 -10.13
C THR A 42 31.71 0.54 -9.24
N GLU A 43 32.60 0.07 -8.37
CA GLU A 43 32.28 -0.94 -7.36
C GLU A 43 31.38 -0.40 -6.25
N ALA A 44 31.65 0.82 -5.74
CA ALA A 44 30.77 1.47 -4.77
C ALA A 44 29.39 1.79 -5.35
N MET A 45 29.30 2.20 -6.62
CA MET A 45 28.03 2.47 -7.29
C MET A 45 27.30 1.18 -7.67
N GLY A 46 28.03 0.10 -7.97
CA GLY A 46 27.49 -1.26 -8.15
C GLY A 46 26.96 -1.85 -6.85
N SER A 47 27.70 -1.74 -5.74
CA SER A 47 27.24 -2.20 -4.42
C SER A 47 26.08 -1.35 -3.91
N LEU A 48 26.07 -0.04 -4.20
CA LEU A 48 24.94 0.84 -3.90
C LEU A 48 23.71 0.47 -4.73
N MET A 49 23.86 0.16 -6.02
CA MET A 49 22.75 -0.31 -6.85
C MET A 49 22.22 -1.68 -6.41
N GLU A 50 23.10 -2.62 -6.02
CA GLU A 50 22.70 -3.92 -5.47
C GLU A 50 22.00 -3.76 -4.12
N PHE A 51 22.54 -2.92 -3.23
CA PHE A 51 21.91 -2.55 -1.95
C PHE A 51 20.53 -1.90 -2.18
N VAL A 52 20.43 -0.91 -3.07
CA VAL A 52 19.16 -0.27 -3.44
C VAL A 52 18.19 -1.28 -4.07
N SER A 53 18.67 -2.23 -4.88
CA SER A 53 17.81 -3.28 -5.48
C SER A 53 17.30 -4.30 -4.48
N SER A 54 18.10 -4.66 -3.48
CA SER A 54 17.69 -5.56 -2.39
C SER A 54 16.59 -4.92 -1.52
N TYR A 55 16.66 -3.60 -1.36
CA TYR A 55 15.69 -2.79 -0.63
C TYR A 55 14.43 -2.49 -1.46
N ARG A 56 14.47 -2.66 -2.79
CA ARG A 56 13.39 -2.33 -3.73
C ARG A 56 12.19 -3.26 -3.67
N ASN A 57 12.40 -4.54 -3.38
CA ASN A 57 11.34 -5.55 -3.33
C ASN A 57 10.79 -5.76 -1.91
N ASN A 58 11.23 -4.98 -0.93
CA ASN A 58 10.79 -5.15 0.45
C ASN A 58 9.54 -4.30 0.74
N ARG A 59 8.40 -4.97 0.92
CA ARG A 59 7.12 -4.36 1.33
C ARG A 59 7.20 -3.50 2.60
N LYS A 60 8.14 -3.79 3.52
CA LYS A 60 8.38 -2.96 4.72
C LYS A 60 8.98 -1.59 4.40
N ILE A 61 9.78 -1.49 3.33
CA ILE A 61 10.38 -0.23 2.90
C ILE A 61 9.34 0.62 2.20
N LEU A 62 8.47 0.00 1.41
CA LEU A 62 7.28 0.67 0.89
C LEU A 62 6.42 1.24 2.03
N LEU A 63 6.16 0.45 3.08
CA LEU A 63 5.47 0.92 4.27
C LEU A 63 6.18 2.11 4.93
N LEU A 64 7.51 2.05 5.08
CA LEU A 64 8.29 3.15 5.64
C LEU A 64 8.20 4.42 4.79
N ILE A 65 8.25 4.30 3.46
CA ILE A 65 8.10 5.42 2.54
C ILE A 65 6.73 6.07 2.70
N VAL A 66 5.65 5.28 2.69
CA VAL A 66 4.29 5.83 2.86
C VAL A 66 4.09 6.41 4.27
N TYR A 67 4.73 5.83 5.29
CA TYR A 67 4.75 6.39 6.64
C TYR A 67 5.41 7.77 6.69
N ILE A 68 6.61 7.91 6.12
CA ILE A 68 7.34 9.20 6.06
C ILE A 68 6.55 10.22 5.26
N ALA A 69 5.90 9.78 4.18
CA ALA A 69 5.04 10.62 3.35
C ALA A 69 3.88 11.25 4.14
N LEU A 70 3.11 10.40 4.84
CA LEU A 70 1.99 10.86 5.65
C LEU A 70 2.46 11.69 6.85
N PHE A 71 3.60 11.35 7.44
CA PHE A 71 4.25 12.13 8.49
C PHE A 71 4.60 13.55 8.02
N LEU A 72 5.28 13.66 6.88
CA LEU A 72 5.72 14.94 6.33
C LEU A 72 4.56 15.86 5.99
N ASP A 73 3.53 15.34 5.32
CA ASP A 73 2.36 16.11 4.92
C ASP A 73 1.60 16.67 6.14
N ASN A 74 1.46 15.87 7.19
CA ASN A 74 0.73 16.29 8.40
C ASN A 74 1.58 17.13 9.35
N MET A 75 2.91 16.95 9.32
CA MET A 75 3.83 17.88 9.95
C MET A 75 3.75 19.26 9.27
N LEU A 76 3.76 19.34 7.95
CA LEU A 76 3.57 20.58 7.18
C LEU A 76 2.21 21.26 7.44
N LEU A 77 1.14 20.48 7.63
CA LEU A 77 -0.16 21.00 8.00
C LEU A 77 -0.10 21.76 9.34
N THR A 78 0.45 21.11 10.37
CA THR A 78 0.37 21.54 11.77
C THR A 78 1.49 22.46 12.23
N THR A 79 2.68 22.41 11.60
CA THR A 79 3.80 23.34 11.85
C THR A 79 3.42 24.80 11.59
N VAL A 80 2.44 25.03 10.72
CA VAL A 80 2.02 26.36 10.31
C VAL A 80 1.07 26.99 11.33
N VAL A 81 0.38 26.17 12.14
CA VAL A 81 -0.57 26.61 13.17
C VAL A 81 0.03 27.63 14.14
N PRO A 82 1.21 27.39 14.74
CA PRO A 82 1.84 28.37 15.62
C PRO A 82 2.47 29.58 14.89
N ILE A 83 2.73 29.50 13.58
CA ILE A 83 3.51 30.50 12.84
C ILE A 83 2.60 31.56 12.20
N ILE A 84 1.56 31.14 11.48
CA ILE A 84 0.80 32.01 10.57
C ILE A 84 -0.02 33.10 11.25
N PRO A 85 -0.74 32.84 12.36
CA PRO A 85 -1.51 33.90 13.02
C PRO A 85 -0.64 35.09 13.42
N GLU A 86 0.53 34.82 13.99
CA GLU A 86 1.50 35.86 14.37
C GLU A 86 2.14 36.53 13.15
N TYR A 87 2.48 35.76 12.13
CA TYR A 87 3.12 36.28 10.92
C TYR A 87 2.20 37.20 10.11
N LEU A 88 0.92 36.85 9.94
CA LEU A 88 -0.06 37.70 9.23
C LEU A 88 -0.34 38.99 10.01
N LEU A 89 -0.48 38.91 11.33
CA LEU A 89 -0.62 40.09 12.19
C LEU A 89 0.56 41.06 12.05
N ARG A 90 1.79 40.53 11.92
CA ARG A 90 3.00 41.36 11.70
C ARG A 90 3.01 42.02 10.32
N ILE A 91 2.42 41.40 9.30
CA ILE A 91 2.30 42.00 7.95
C ILE A 91 1.22 43.07 7.90
N GLU A 92 0.02 42.77 8.42
CA GLU A 92 -1.15 43.66 8.30
C GLU A 92 -1.09 44.82 9.31
N HIS A 93 -0.55 44.58 10.51
CA HIS A 93 -0.55 45.53 11.62
C HIS A 93 0.85 45.71 12.25
N PRO A 94 1.85 46.24 11.50
CA PRO A 94 3.25 46.29 11.96
C PRO A 94 3.49 47.21 13.17
N ASN A 95 2.59 48.15 13.45
CA ASN A 95 2.73 49.11 14.56
C ASN A 95 1.89 48.73 15.80
N ASP A 96 0.92 47.82 15.67
CA ASP A 96 -0.02 47.45 16.73
C ASP A 96 0.17 46.02 17.24
N THR A 97 1.17 45.29 16.73
CA THR A 97 1.34 43.85 17.01
C THR A 97 1.56 43.56 18.51
N ASP A 98 2.38 44.35 19.19
CA ASP A 98 2.67 44.19 20.63
C ASP A 98 1.45 44.50 21.50
N PHE A 99 0.61 45.45 21.07
CA PHE A 99 -0.68 45.73 21.70
C PHE A 99 -1.67 44.57 21.49
N LEU A 100 -1.78 44.06 20.26
CA LEU A 100 -2.72 43.00 19.89
C LEU A 100 -2.38 41.63 20.50
N LEU A 101 -1.09 41.28 20.60
CA LEU A 101 -0.66 39.98 21.16
C LEU A 101 -0.42 40.03 22.66
N ASN A 102 0.24 41.08 23.17
CA ASN A 102 0.76 41.12 24.55
C ASN A 102 0.05 42.13 25.45
N ASN A 103 -0.99 42.82 24.97
CA ASN A 103 -1.76 43.81 25.73
C ASN A 103 -0.90 44.97 26.28
N MET A 104 0.17 45.34 25.57
CA MET A 104 1.06 46.44 25.92
C MET A 104 0.50 47.78 25.43
N PRO A 105 0.58 48.87 26.21
CA PRO A 105 0.06 50.18 25.81
C PRO A 105 0.76 50.68 24.53
N ARG A 106 -0.02 51.22 23.57
CA ARG A 106 0.51 51.84 22.34
C ARG A 106 1.59 52.87 22.70
N SER A 107 2.83 52.64 22.28
CA SER A 107 3.87 53.65 22.44
C SER A 107 3.59 54.80 21.47
N ASP A 108 3.55 56.03 21.96
CA ASP A 108 3.30 57.26 21.19
C ASP A 108 4.46 57.65 20.25
N SER A 109 5.28 56.69 19.81
CA SER A 109 6.39 56.94 18.90
C SER A 109 5.88 57.01 17.46
N ARG A 110 5.64 58.24 17.01
CA ARG A 110 5.23 58.64 15.66
C ARG A 110 6.34 58.45 14.61
N PHE A 111 7.11 57.36 14.68
CA PHE A 111 8.11 56.99 13.69
C PHE A 111 7.65 55.72 12.97
N LYS A 112 7.40 55.84 11.66
CA LYS A 112 7.33 54.67 10.76
C LYS A 112 8.62 53.87 10.97
N ARG A 113 8.54 52.66 11.54
CA ARG A 113 9.65 51.72 11.50
C ARG A 113 9.73 51.21 10.06
N GLN A 114 10.53 51.90 9.24
CA GLN A 114 10.88 51.41 7.92
C GLN A 114 11.89 50.28 8.13
N ILE A 115 11.52 49.06 7.75
CA ILE A 115 12.41 47.90 7.83
C ILE A 115 13.48 48.08 6.75
N ASP A 116 14.69 48.44 7.17
CA ASP A 116 15.89 48.42 6.31
C ASP A 116 16.58 47.06 6.48
N TRP A 117 16.66 46.30 5.39
CA TRP A 117 17.13 44.91 5.36
C TRP A 117 18.66 44.77 5.44
N ASN A 118 19.40 45.87 5.49
CA ASN A 118 20.87 45.88 5.53
C ASN A 118 21.46 46.22 6.91
N ASP A 119 20.66 46.47 7.94
CA ASP A 119 21.20 46.83 9.26
C ASP A 119 21.46 45.59 10.14
N GLN A 120 22.75 45.29 10.35
CA GLN A 120 23.23 44.10 11.05
C GLN A 120 22.99 44.15 12.57
N ASN A 121 22.51 45.29 13.09
CA ASN A 121 22.30 45.53 14.52
C ASN A 121 20.86 45.29 15.00
N ASN A 122 19.94 44.85 14.14
CA ASN A 122 18.53 44.66 14.54
C ASN A 122 18.30 43.39 15.40
N TRP A 123 19.35 42.59 15.62
CA TRP A 123 19.34 41.38 16.46
C TRP A 123 19.95 41.57 17.85
N ASP A 124 20.58 42.72 18.12
CA ASP A 124 21.04 43.05 19.46
C ASP A 124 19.88 43.67 20.24
N VAL A 125 19.17 42.85 21.01
CA VAL A 125 18.25 43.34 22.03
C VAL A 125 19.08 43.92 23.18
N PRO A 126 19.08 45.24 23.46
CA PRO A 126 19.61 45.72 24.71
C PRO A 126 18.56 45.37 25.76
N MET A 127 18.89 44.44 26.66
CA MET A 127 18.15 44.25 27.89
C MET A 127 18.18 45.59 28.64
N ARG A 128 17.07 46.34 28.63
CA ARG A 128 16.94 47.55 29.42
C ARG A 128 16.83 47.10 30.87
N VAL A 129 17.96 47.15 31.58
CA VAL A 129 18.01 47.05 33.03
C VAL A 129 17.29 48.28 33.56
N ASP A 130 16.04 48.11 34.01
CA ASP A 130 15.44 49.10 34.87
C ASP A 130 16.19 49.08 36.20
N SER A 131 16.89 50.18 36.45
CA SER A 131 17.63 50.45 37.67
C SER A 131 16.67 50.70 38.83
N SER A 132 16.14 49.63 39.43
CA SER A 132 15.72 49.54 40.84
C SER A 132 15.04 48.20 41.08
N ASP A 133 15.84 47.17 41.40
CA ASP A 133 15.51 46.07 42.34
C ASP A 133 16.65 45.05 42.26
N GLU A 134 17.55 45.06 43.25
CA GLU A 134 18.59 44.03 43.41
C GLU A 134 17.93 42.68 43.75
N ILE A 135 17.98 41.74 42.81
CA ILE A 135 17.60 40.33 43.05
C ILE A 135 18.83 39.58 43.57
N ASP A 136 18.75 39.08 44.81
CA ASP A 136 19.77 38.26 45.49
C ASP A 136 19.89 36.88 44.81
N TRP A 137 21.02 36.62 44.15
CA TRP A 137 21.30 35.42 43.35
C TRP A 137 21.57 34.14 44.16
N ARG A 138 21.15 34.07 45.43
CA ARG A 138 21.44 32.93 46.32
C ARG A 138 20.37 31.84 46.37
N ASP A 139 19.21 32.06 45.75
CA ASP A 139 18.10 31.09 45.75
C ASP A 139 17.72 30.58 44.35
N SER A 140 18.73 30.21 43.54
CA SER A 140 18.48 29.52 42.28
C SER A 140 18.25 28.01 42.52
N PRO A 141 17.13 27.41 42.03
CA PRO A 141 16.70 26.05 42.39
C PRO A 141 17.53 24.91 41.75
N VAL A 142 18.70 25.20 41.19
CA VAL A 142 19.53 24.23 40.48
C VAL A 142 20.96 24.25 41.04
N GLY A 143 21.13 23.62 42.21
CA GLY A 143 22.43 23.37 42.83
C GLY A 143 22.44 22.04 43.60
N PRO A 144 23.55 21.29 43.62
CA PRO A 144 23.58 19.95 44.19
C PRO A 144 23.46 19.99 45.73
N ARG A 145 22.43 19.33 46.26
CA ARG A 145 22.15 19.19 47.70
C ARG A 145 23.36 18.64 48.46
N ARG A 146 23.88 19.41 49.42
CA ARG A 146 24.79 18.94 50.48
C ARG A 146 24.11 19.08 51.85
N LYS A 147 24.08 17.99 52.63
CA LYS A 147 23.42 17.87 53.95
C LYS A 147 24.08 18.78 55.00
N GLN A 148 23.28 19.46 55.82
CA GLN A 148 23.66 19.79 57.21
C GLN A 148 22.46 19.94 58.17
N LYS A 149 22.75 19.78 59.45
CA LYS A 149 21.93 19.31 60.58
C LYS A 149 21.18 20.42 61.35
N GLN A 150 19.98 20.05 61.85
CA GLN A 150 19.48 20.19 63.25
C GLN A 150 19.65 21.51 64.03
N GLY A 151 18.54 22.12 64.49
CA GLY A 151 18.56 23.03 65.67
C GLY A 151 17.35 23.96 65.92
N GLN A 152 16.51 23.59 66.91
CA GLN A 152 15.83 24.42 67.94
C GLN A 152 14.64 25.40 67.64
N ARG A 153 13.44 24.89 67.97
CA ARG A 153 12.36 25.37 68.89
C ARG A 153 12.12 26.85 69.30
N THR A 154 10.81 27.09 69.54
CA THR A 154 10.08 28.07 70.43
C THR A 154 9.60 29.37 69.74
N SER A 155 8.45 30.00 70.02
CA SER A 155 7.18 29.72 70.73
C SER A 155 6.25 30.94 70.50
N LYS A 156 4.92 30.77 70.42
CA LYS A 156 3.91 31.87 70.45
C LYS A 156 3.78 32.49 71.85
N PRO A 157 3.21 33.70 71.98
CA PRO A 157 1.96 33.80 72.76
C PRO A 157 0.89 34.79 72.23
N LYS A 158 -0.34 34.60 72.74
CA LYS A 158 -1.60 35.38 72.57
C LYS A 158 -1.74 36.49 73.64
N GLN A 159 -2.51 37.54 73.36
CA GLN A 159 -3.35 38.30 74.33
C GLN A 159 -4.22 39.36 73.60
N ARG A 160 -5.18 40.04 74.25
CA ARG A 160 -6.58 39.70 74.58
C ARG A 160 -7.35 41.06 74.63
N THR A 161 -8.64 41.03 74.30
CA THR A 161 -9.70 42.08 74.21
C THR A 161 -9.88 43.10 75.36
N LYS A 162 -10.48 44.28 75.04
CA LYS A 162 -11.67 45.00 75.63
C LYS A 162 -11.52 46.54 75.49
N ASP A 163 -12.51 47.43 75.44
CA ASP A 163 -13.95 47.57 75.13
C ASP A 163 -14.22 49.09 75.21
N LEU A 164 -15.11 49.69 74.39
CA LEU A 164 -16.02 50.80 74.76
C LEU A 164 -16.84 51.32 73.55
N MET A 165 -18.16 51.37 73.75
CA MET A 165 -19.24 51.97 72.95
C MET A 165 -20.11 52.78 73.94
N PRO A 166 -20.95 53.78 73.55
CA PRO A 166 -22.16 53.49 72.75
C PRO A 166 -22.76 54.61 71.86
N GLY A 167 -23.55 54.19 70.87
CA GLY A 167 -24.90 54.73 70.62
C GLY A 167 -25.09 55.74 69.48
N ASP A 168 -25.62 55.29 68.33
CA ASP A 168 -26.95 55.74 67.88
C ASP A 168 -27.61 54.68 66.97
N ARG A 169 -28.94 54.53 67.10
CA ARG A 169 -29.78 53.53 66.40
C ARG A 169 -30.55 54.21 65.26
N GLY A 170 -30.62 53.55 64.11
CA GLY A 170 -31.57 53.91 63.04
C GLY A 170 -31.49 52.99 61.82
N ASP A 171 -32.35 51.98 61.81
CA ASP A 171 -32.98 51.31 60.67
C ASP A 171 -32.21 50.37 59.71
N MET A 172 -32.88 49.24 59.42
CA MET A 172 -32.41 48.11 58.64
C MET A 172 -33.29 47.89 57.39
N LYS A 173 -32.61 47.74 56.23
CA LYS A 173 -32.98 47.07 54.94
C LYS A 173 -33.74 47.88 53.86
N PRO A 174 -33.66 47.52 52.55
CA PRO A 174 -32.88 46.46 51.88
C PRO A 174 -32.10 46.86 50.58
N ALA A 175 -31.24 45.93 50.15
CA ALA A 175 -30.92 45.51 48.77
C ALA A 175 -30.46 46.53 47.70
N SER A 176 -29.18 46.40 47.34
CA SER A 176 -28.62 46.39 45.98
C SER A 176 -29.32 47.24 44.92
N LYS A 177 -28.82 48.47 44.73
CA LYS A 177 -28.90 49.12 43.41
C LYS A 177 -27.83 48.51 42.51
N PHE A 178 -28.29 47.85 41.45
CA PHE A 178 -27.54 47.57 40.24
C PHE A 178 -26.69 48.79 39.86
N SER A 179 -25.37 48.63 39.87
CA SER A 179 -24.48 49.51 39.10
C SER A 179 -24.37 48.90 37.70
N PRO A 180 -24.55 49.67 36.62
CA PRO A 180 -24.46 49.15 35.26
C PRO A 180 -23.04 48.62 35.00
N LYS A 181 -22.97 47.49 34.29
CA LYS A 181 -21.73 46.89 33.77
C LYS A 181 -20.87 48.01 33.18
N ALA A 182 -19.67 48.20 33.73
CA ALA A 182 -18.65 49.03 33.12
C ALA A 182 -18.44 48.54 31.67
N GLU A 183 -18.59 49.46 30.71
CA GLU A 183 -18.22 49.21 29.32
C GLU A 183 -16.75 48.77 29.30
N ALA A 184 -16.46 47.66 28.60
CA ALA A 184 -15.08 47.28 28.34
C ALA A 184 -14.34 48.48 27.70
N PRO A 185 -13.11 48.80 28.13
CA PRO A 185 -12.34 49.89 27.54
C PRO A 185 -12.33 49.74 26.01
N ARG A 186 -12.56 50.84 25.27
CA ARG A 186 -12.73 50.82 23.79
C ARG A 186 -11.63 50.04 23.07
N ASP A 187 -10.41 50.09 23.61
CA ASP A 187 -9.22 49.39 23.13
C ASP A 187 -9.34 47.85 23.21
N GLU A 188 -10.01 47.32 24.23
CA GLU A 188 -10.26 45.88 24.38
C GLU A 188 -11.30 45.40 23.37
N LEU A 189 -12.37 46.19 23.16
CA LEU A 189 -13.38 45.89 22.14
C LEU A 189 -12.83 45.97 20.71
N GLU A 190 -11.90 46.90 20.46
CA GLU A 190 -11.19 47.06 19.20
C GLU A 190 -10.22 45.89 18.95
N ARG A 191 -9.43 45.51 19.96
CA ARG A 191 -8.57 44.32 19.93
C ARG A 191 -9.36 43.04 19.61
N HIS A 192 -10.49 42.82 20.26
CA HIS A 192 -11.36 41.67 19.98
C HIS A 192 -11.92 41.67 18.54
N ARG A 193 -12.26 42.86 17.99
CA ARG A 193 -12.74 42.96 16.61
C ARG A 193 -11.65 42.71 15.58
N VAL A 194 -10.44 43.24 15.79
CA VAL A 194 -9.29 43.06 14.89
C VAL A 194 -8.87 41.59 14.87
N LEU A 195 -8.71 40.96 16.05
CA LEU A 195 -8.39 39.53 16.14
C LEU A 195 -9.48 38.65 15.48
N ALA A 196 -10.76 39.02 15.64
CA ALA A 196 -11.85 38.28 15.00
C ALA A 196 -11.87 38.41 13.47
N ALA A 197 -11.45 39.53 12.89
CA ALA A 197 -11.35 39.73 11.44
C ALA A 197 -10.14 38.99 10.85
N GLU A 198 -9.01 38.99 11.55
CA GLU A 198 -7.79 38.25 11.20
C GLU A 198 -7.99 36.74 11.26
N ASN A 199 -8.77 36.25 12.23
CA ASN A 199 -9.14 34.84 12.35
C ASN A 199 -9.84 34.28 11.09
N VAL A 200 -10.55 35.12 10.33
CA VAL A 200 -11.19 34.69 9.07
C VAL A 200 -10.12 34.45 7.99
N HIS A 201 -9.12 35.33 7.87
CA HIS A 201 -8.02 35.19 6.91
C HIS A 201 -7.11 34.01 7.24
N VAL A 202 -6.84 33.81 8.53
CA VAL A 202 -6.11 32.66 9.09
C VAL A 202 -6.89 31.35 8.85
N GLY A 203 -8.20 31.34 9.14
CA GLY A 203 -9.06 30.18 8.91
C GLY A 203 -9.16 29.80 7.43
N LEU A 204 -9.27 30.79 6.54
CA LEU A 204 -9.27 30.60 5.09
C LEU A 204 -7.91 30.05 4.60
N MET A 205 -6.81 30.54 5.16
CA MET A 205 -5.45 30.03 4.87
C MET A 205 -5.31 28.56 5.28
N PHE A 206 -5.71 28.19 6.50
CA PHE A 206 -5.65 26.79 6.97
C PHE A 206 -6.57 25.87 6.18
N GLY A 207 -7.80 26.30 5.88
CA GLY A 207 -8.78 25.52 5.13
C GLY A 207 -8.43 25.34 3.64
N SER A 208 -7.60 26.22 3.06
CA SER A 208 -7.28 26.20 1.62
C SER A 208 -6.61 24.90 1.17
N LYS A 209 -5.69 24.32 1.97
CA LYS A 209 -5.05 23.03 1.67
C LYS A 209 -6.10 21.92 1.56
N ALA A 210 -6.91 21.76 2.61
CA ALA A 210 -7.93 20.72 2.68
C ALA A 210 -9.00 20.88 1.58
N LEU A 211 -9.38 22.13 1.27
CA LEU A 211 -10.34 22.43 0.20
C LEU A 211 -9.81 22.02 -1.18
N VAL A 212 -8.56 22.38 -1.50
CA VAL A 212 -7.97 22.01 -2.80
C VAL A 212 -7.74 20.50 -2.88
N GLN A 213 -7.27 19.87 -1.80
CA GLN A 213 -7.10 18.43 -1.72
C GLN A 213 -8.44 17.68 -1.96
N LEU A 214 -9.53 18.14 -1.33
CA LEU A 214 -10.88 17.64 -1.55
C LEU A 214 -11.31 17.72 -3.03
N LEU A 215 -11.03 18.83 -3.70
CA LEU A 215 -11.36 19.02 -5.11
C LEU A 215 -10.51 18.12 -6.03
N VAL A 216 -9.25 17.88 -5.66
CA VAL A 216 -8.28 17.13 -6.48
C VAL A 216 -8.45 15.62 -6.38
N ASN A 217 -8.81 15.10 -5.20
CA ASN A 217 -8.92 13.66 -4.94
C ASN A 217 -9.76 12.87 -5.97
N PRO A 218 -10.93 13.35 -6.44
CA PRO A 218 -11.72 12.67 -7.47
C PRO A 218 -10.99 12.43 -8.81
N TRP A 219 -9.97 13.22 -9.13
CA TRP A 219 -9.16 13.05 -10.35
C TRP A 219 -7.95 12.15 -10.12
N VAL A 220 -7.38 12.12 -8.92
CA VAL A 220 -6.20 11.32 -8.58
C VAL A 220 -6.49 9.82 -8.64
N GLY A 221 -7.65 9.37 -8.15
CA GLY A 221 -8.02 7.95 -8.22
C GLY A 221 -7.99 7.39 -9.66
N PRO A 222 -8.75 7.95 -10.61
CA PRO A 222 -8.68 7.56 -12.02
C PRO A 222 -7.29 7.72 -12.65
N LEU A 223 -6.52 8.73 -12.23
CA LEU A 223 -5.15 8.94 -12.70
C LEU A 223 -4.25 7.76 -12.27
N THR A 224 -4.30 7.36 -10.99
CA THR A 224 -3.52 6.21 -10.49
C THR A 224 -3.86 4.91 -11.22
N ASN A 225 -5.11 4.73 -11.65
CA ASN A 225 -5.51 3.54 -12.41
C ASN A 225 -4.90 3.51 -13.83
N LYS A 226 -4.68 4.68 -14.45
CA LYS A 226 -4.17 4.78 -15.83
C LYS A 226 -2.65 4.76 -15.94
N ILE A 227 -1.96 5.39 -15.00
CA ILE A 227 -0.50 5.57 -15.06
C ILE A 227 0.27 4.86 -13.93
N GLY A 228 -0.44 4.17 -13.03
CA GLY A 228 0.11 3.50 -11.85
C GLY A 228 0.24 4.45 -10.64
N TYR A 229 0.49 3.88 -9.45
CA TYR A 229 0.58 4.63 -8.18
C TYR A 229 1.89 5.42 -8.02
N THR A 230 3.00 4.96 -8.61
CA THR A 230 4.35 5.52 -8.35
C THR A 230 4.55 6.91 -8.99
N VAL A 231 3.96 7.16 -10.16
CA VAL A 231 4.10 8.44 -10.88
C VAL A 231 3.34 9.58 -10.19
N PRO A 232 2.04 9.44 -9.85
CA PRO A 232 1.33 10.48 -9.11
C PRO A 232 1.94 10.74 -7.74
N MET A 233 2.36 9.70 -7.02
CA MET A 233 3.03 9.85 -5.72
C MET A 233 4.28 10.72 -5.82
N PHE A 234 5.20 10.40 -6.75
CA PHE A 234 6.41 11.21 -6.95
C PHE A 234 6.10 12.64 -7.40
N GLY A 235 5.13 12.82 -8.30
CA GLY A 235 4.66 14.16 -8.70
C GLY A 235 4.11 14.97 -7.52
N GLY A 236 3.38 14.31 -6.61
CA GLY A 236 2.86 14.90 -5.39
C GLY A 236 3.95 15.46 -4.47
N PHE A 237 5.04 14.71 -4.30
CA PHE A 237 6.21 15.16 -3.54
C PHE A 237 6.94 16.34 -4.16
N VAL A 238 7.13 16.34 -5.47
CA VAL A 238 7.73 17.49 -6.16
C VAL A 238 6.89 18.75 -5.95
N ILE A 239 5.55 18.62 -6.04
CA ILE A 239 4.63 19.72 -5.76
C ILE A 239 4.70 20.15 -4.28
N MET A 240 4.73 19.22 -3.33
CA MET A 240 4.90 19.53 -1.90
C MET A 240 6.22 20.26 -1.62
N PHE A 241 7.32 19.82 -2.23
CA PHE A 241 8.63 20.45 -2.10
C PHE A 241 8.63 21.89 -2.63
N LEU A 242 8.18 22.09 -3.88
CA LEU A 242 8.14 23.41 -4.51
C LEU A 242 7.20 24.37 -3.78
N SER A 243 6.04 23.88 -3.33
CA SER A 243 5.10 24.68 -2.56
C SER A 243 5.59 25.02 -1.15
N THR A 244 6.37 24.15 -0.51
CA THR A 244 7.00 24.44 0.80
C THR A 244 8.10 25.50 0.65
N ILE A 245 8.89 25.46 -0.42
CA ILE A 245 9.85 26.53 -0.75
C ILE A 245 9.12 27.85 -1.02
N LEU A 246 8.04 27.82 -1.80
CA LEU A 246 7.23 29.01 -2.07
C LEU A 246 6.66 29.59 -0.78
N PHE A 247 6.28 28.75 0.19
CA PHE A 247 5.82 29.18 1.50
C PHE A 247 6.96 29.79 2.33
N ALA A 248 8.16 29.21 2.29
CA ALA A 248 9.33 29.73 3.02
C ALA A 248 9.69 31.15 2.57
N PHE A 249 9.69 31.43 1.27
CA PHE A 249 10.05 32.75 0.70
C PHE A 249 8.84 33.65 0.42
N GLY A 250 7.62 33.19 0.71
CA GLY A 250 6.40 33.97 0.49
C GLY A 250 6.27 35.12 1.48
N GLU A 251 6.25 36.35 0.98
CA GLU A 251 6.09 37.56 1.80
C GLU A 251 4.67 38.14 1.76
N SER A 252 3.84 37.69 0.82
CA SER A 252 2.46 38.19 0.63
C SER A 252 1.41 37.12 0.94
N TYR A 253 0.26 37.56 1.47
CA TYR A 253 -0.88 36.66 1.75
C TYR A 253 -1.28 35.81 0.53
N PRO A 254 -1.43 36.36 -0.71
CA PRO A 254 -1.79 35.55 -1.86
C PRO A 254 -0.73 34.49 -2.22
N ALA A 255 0.56 34.79 -2.02
CA ALA A 255 1.63 33.82 -2.27
C ALA A 255 1.59 32.66 -1.26
N LEU A 256 1.37 32.97 0.02
CA LEU A 256 1.22 31.96 1.07
C LEU A 256 -0.04 31.10 0.87
N TRP A 257 -1.14 31.73 0.47
CA TRP A 257 -2.39 31.05 0.15
C TRP A 257 -2.24 30.12 -1.06
N LEU A 258 -1.57 30.58 -2.13
CA LEU A 258 -1.28 29.76 -3.31
C LEU A 258 -0.36 28.58 -2.94
N ALA A 259 0.66 28.82 -2.12
CA ALA A 259 1.53 27.76 -1.63
C ALA A 259 0.75 26.70 -0.84
N ARG A 260 -0.21 27.09 0.02
CA ARG A 260 -1.09 26.13 0.72
C ARG A 260 -2.02 25.37 -0.20
N ALA A 261 -2.61 26.05 -1.18
CA ALA A 261 -3.43 25.42 -2.21
C ALA A 261 -2.62 24.35 -2.98
N LEU A 262 -1.39 24.66 -3.38
CA LEU A 262 -0.50 23.72 -4.07
C LEU A 262 -0.10 22.53 -3.18
N GLN A 263 0.14 22.75 -1.88
CA GLN A 263 0.35 21.65 -0.92
C GLN A 263 -0.83 20.69 -0.90
N GLY A 264 -2.07 21.17 -1.06
CA GLY A 264 -3.26 20.33 -1.16
C GLY A 264 -3.26 19.42 -2.39
N VAL A 265 -2.79 19.92 -3.54
CA VAL A 265 -2.61 19.11 -4.77
C VAL A 265 -1.55 18.03 -4.55
N GLY A 266 -0.41 18.38 -3.95
CA GLY A 266 0.65 17.44 -3.67
C GLY A 266 0.24 16.34 -2.69
N SER A 267 -0.43 16.74 -1.62
CA SER A 267 -0.98 15.86 -0.58
C SER A 267 -1.99 14.86 -1.16
N ALA A 268 -2.96 15.31 -1.98
CA ALA A 268 -3.94 14.43 -2.65
C ALA A 268 -3.27 13.29 -3.44
N CYS A 269 -2.24 13.64 -4.22
CA CYS A 269 -1.48 12.70 -5.03
C CYS A 269 -0.70 11.69 -4.17
N THR A 270 -0.09 12.16 -3.08
CA THR A 270 0.72 11.34 -2.18
C THR A 270 -0.11 10.41 -1.30
N SER A 271 -1.14 10.93 -0.63
CA SER A 271 -1.99 10.16 0.30
C SER A 271 -2.76 9.05 -0.42
N THR A 272 -3.44 9.39 -1.51
CA THR A 272 -4.24 8.45 -2.31
C THR A 272 -3.36 7.35 -2.91
N SER A 273 -2.23 7.73 -3.51
CA SER A 273 -1.34 6.78 -4.15
C SER A 273 -0.60 5.91 -3.13
N GLY A 274 -0.17 6.49 -2.01
CA GLY A 274 0.52 5.77 -0.94
C GLY A 274 -0.39 4.70 -0.31
N MET A 275 -1.63 5.06 0.04
CA MET A 275 -2.59 4.11 0.62
C MET A 275 -3.01 3.04 -0.41
N GLY A 276 -3.23 3.41 -1.67
CA GLY A 276 -3.49 2.45 -2.75
C GLY A 276 -2.36 1.47 -2.97
N MET A 277 -1.11 1.94 -2.92
CA MET A 277 0.07 1.09 -3.06
C MET A 277 0.24 0.12 -1.88
N LEU A 278 -0.06 0.55 -0.65
CA LEU A 278 -0.09 -0.35 0.51
C LEU A 278 -1.19 -1.40 0.40
N ALA A 279 -2.39 -1.03 -0.03
CA ALA A 279 -3.49 -1.97 -0.22
C ALA A 279 -3.18 -3.05 -1.25
N GLN A 280 -2.46 -2.68 -2.33
CA GLN A 280 -1.99 -3.62 -3.35
C GLN A 280 -0.83 -4.49 -2.84
N ALA A 281 0.10 -3.92 -2.07
CA ALA A 281 1.27 -4.64 -1.54
C ALA A 281 0.93 -5.61 -0.39
N TYR A 282 -0.19 -5.37 0.31
CA TYR A 282 -0.71 -6.20 1.39
C TYR A 282 -2.12 -6.70 1.02
N PRO A 283 -2.24 -7.80 0.26
CA PRO A 283 -3.54 -8.35 -0.17
C PRO A 283 -4.30 -9.04 0.97
N ASP A 284 -3.59 -9.60 1.95
CA ASP A 284 -4.19 -10.21 3.14
C ASP A 284 -4.82 -9.14 4.05
N ASP A 285 -6.08 -9.31 4.45
CA ASP A 285 -6.85 -8.29 5.17
C ASP A 285 -6.31 -8.00 6.58
N LEU A 286 -5.76 -9.01 7.26
CA LEU A 286 -5.12 -8.87 8.57
C LEU A 286 -3.81 -8.09 8.47
N GLU A 287 -2.93 -8.49 7.56
CA GLU A 287 -1.66 -7.77 7.32
C GLU A 287 -1.90 -6.35 6.81
N ARG A 288 -2.90 -6.15 5.94
CA ARG A 288 -3.31 -4.83 5.43
C ARG A 288 -3.74 -3.89 6.55
N GLY A 289 -4.59 -4.38 7.48
CA GLY A 289 -5.03 -3.59 8.63
C GLY A 289 -3.87 -3.14 9.52
N SER A 290 -2.91 -4.04 9.76
CA SER A 290 -1.69 -3.72 10.51
C SER A 290 -0.80 -2.70 9.78
N ALA A 291 -0.55 -2.91 8.49
CA ALA A 291 0.28 -2.02 7.68
C ALA A 291 -0.33 -0.61 7.56
N MET A 292 -1.63 -0.51 7.30
CA MET A 292 -2.33 0.79 7.25
C MET A 292 -2.39 1.47 8.61
N GLY A 293 -2.57 0.72 9.70
CA GLY A 293 -2.49 1.28 11.06
C GLY A 293 -1.13 1.91 11.35
N ILE A 294 -0.03 1.24 10.95
CA ILE A 294 1.33 1.79 11.05
C ILE A 294 1.47 3.05 10.20
N ALA A 295 1.04 3.02 8.92
CA ALA A 295 1.12 4.16 8.02
C ALA A 295 0.37 5.39 8.54
N LEU A 296 -0.86 5.20 9.04
CA LEU A 296 -1.66 6.24 9.72
C LEU A 296 -1.01 6.70 11.04
N GLY A 297 -0.18 5.88 11.67
CA GLY A 297 0.71 6.31 12.74
C GLY A 297 1.69 7.40 12.31
N GLY A 298 2.11 7.44 11.04
CA GLY A 298 2.92 8.53 10.48
C GLY A 298 2.16 9.84 10.47
N LEU A 299 0.90 9.80 10.01
CA LEU A 299 -0.04 10.93 10.08
C LEU A 299 -0.15 11.46 11.52
N ALA A 300 -0.39 10.56 12.48
CA ALA A 300 -0.49 10.91 13.90
C ALA A 300 0.77 11.55 14.46
N LEU A 301 1.94 11.00 14.10
CA LEU A 301 3.22 11.54 14.52
C LEU A 301 3.47 12.93 13.92
N GLY A 302 3.05 13.18 12.68
CA GLY A 302 3.16 14.49 12.03
C GLY A 302 2.38 15.57 12.78
N VAL A 303 1.13 15.25 13.15
CA VAL A 303 0.27 16.14 13.96
C VAL A 303 0.88 16.40 15.35
N LEU A 304 1.50 15.39 15.97
CA LEU A 304 2.13 15.52 17.27
C LEU A 304 3.40 16.39 17.25
N VAL A 305 4.28 16.17 16.26
CA VAL A 305 5.61 16.80 16.18
C VAL A 305 5.53 18.20 15.57
N GLY A 306 4.56 18.44 14.68
CA GLY A 306 4.47 19.67 13.90
C GLY A 306 4.40 20.97 14.72
N PRO A 307 3.49 21.12 15.70
CA PRO A 307 3.37 22.35 16.48
C PRO A 307 4.60 22.67 17.36
N PRO A 308 5.16 21.71 18.13
CA PRO A 308 6.42 21.95 18.85
C PRO A 308 7.58 22.31 17.93
N TYR A 309 7.70 21.62 16.78
CA TYR A 309 8.73 21.89 15.78
C TYR A 309 8.59 23.31 15.20
N GLY A 310 7.38 23.69 14.79
CA GLY A 310 7.11 25.01 14.20
C GLY A 310 7.31 26.14 15.19
N GLY A 311 6.77 26.01 16.41
CA GLY A 311 6.86 27.05 17.43
C GLY A 311 8.29 27.34 17.88
N LEU A 312 9.10 26.30 18.12
CA LEU A 312 10.48 26.46 18.59
C LEU A 312 11.38 27.07 17.50
N LEU A 313 11.31 26.55 16.27
CA LEU A 313 12.18 27.02 15.19
C LEU A 313 11.82 28.43 14.71
N TYR A 314 10.52 28.76 14.73
CA TYR A 314 10.05 30.11 14.40
C TYR A 314 10.61 31.16 15.37
N GLN A 315 10.67 30.85 16.67
CA GLN A 315 11.25 31.75 17.67
C GLN A 315 12.75 31.97 17.48
N TRP A 316 13.48 30.99 16.92
CA TRP A 316 14.93 31.07 16.76
C TRP A 316 15.39 31.85 15.53
N ALA A 317 14.72 31.68 14.38
CA ALA A 317 15.22 32.21 13.11
C ALA A 317 14.11 32.64 12.13
N GLY A 318 12.91 32.92 12.63
CA GLY A 318 11.79 33.36 11.79
C GLY A 318 11.12 32.22 11.01
N LYS A 319 10.24 32.58 10.06
CA LYS A 319 9.41 31.60 9.33
C LYS A 319 10.23 30.73 8.38
N GLU A 320 11.34 31.24 7.86
CA GLU A 320 12.11 30.63 6.77
C GLU A 320 12.71 29.29 7.22
N LEU A 321 13.26 29.24 8.44
CA LEU A 321 13.97 28.06 8.95
C LEU A 321 13.11 26.78 9.00
N PRO A 322 11.94 26.75 9.67
CA PRO A 322 11.13 25.53 9.74
C PRO A 322 10.68 25.04 8.34
N PHE A 323 10.36 25.94 7.41
CA PHE A 323 9.92 25.53 6.08
C PHE A 323 11.07 25.07 5.18
N ILE A 324 12.27 25.68 5.27
CA ILE A 324 13.44 25.20 4.54
C ILE A 324 13.85 23.80 5.02
N LEU A 325 13.88 23.57 6.33
CA LEU A 325 14.19 22.26 6.89
C LEU A 325 13.16 21.20 6.47
N LEU A 326 11.87 21.54 6.47
CA LEU A 326 10.81 20.66 5.94
C LEU A 326 10.94 20.42 4.43
N ALA A 327 11.32 21.44 3.65
CA ALA A 327 11.58 21.27 2.22
C ALA A 327 12.77 20.34 1.97
N LEU A 328 13.85 20.44 2.76
CA LEU A 328 14.98 19.52 2.68
C LEU A 328 14.58 18.09 3.04
N LEU A 329 13.73 17.91 4.05
CA LEU A 329 13.22 16.59 4.42
C LEU A 329 12.29 16.01 3.34
N ALA A 330 11.44 16.83 2.72
CA ALA A 330 10.61 16.44 1.58
C ALA A 330 11.44 16.10 0.33
N LEU A 331 12.55 16.82 0.09
CA LEU A 331 13.50 16.50 -0.97
C LEU A 331 14.20 15.17 -0.71
N PHE A 332 14.59 14.90 0.53
CA PHE A 332 15.20 13.64 0.92
C PHE A 332 14.22 12.47 0.71
N ASP A 333 12.97 12.60 1.16
CA ASP A 333 11.96 11.55 0.97
C ASP A 333 11.61 11.35 -0.52
N GLY A 334 11.44 12.44 -1.28
CA GLY A 334 11.23 12.37 -2.73
C GLY A 334 12.40 11.70 -3.47
N SER A 335 13.64 11.92 -3.01
CA SER A 335 14.83 11.25 -3.54
C SER A 335 14.84 9.76 -3.21
N LEU A 336 14.48 9.39 -1.98
CA LEU A 336 14.34 7.99 -1.56
C LEU A 336 13.28 7.27 -2.41
N GLN A 337 12.14 7.91 -2.63
CA GLN A 337 11.07 7.40 -3.49
C GLN A 337 11.51 7.21 -4.94
N PHE A 338 12.23 8.19 -5.50
CA PHE A 338 12.75 8.08 -6.84
C PHE A 338 13.69 6.88 -7.00
N LEU A 339 14.61 6.69 -6.03
CA LEU A 339 15.58 5.60 -6.04
C LEU A 339 14.92 4.23 -5.86
N VAL A 340 13.96 4.11 -4.94
CA VAL A 340 13.30 2.84 -4.59
C VAL A 340 12.17 2.50 -5.56
N LEU A 341 11.21 3.40 -5.75
CA LEU A 341 10.00 3.11 -6.52
C LEU A 341 10.26 3.11 -8.02
N GLN A 342 11.22 3.92 -8.50
CA GLN A 342 11.47 4.24 -9.91
C GLN A 342 10.16 4.45 -10.70
N PRO A 343 9.66 5.69 -10.79
CA PRO A 343 8.37 5.97 -11.43
C PRO A 343 8.33 5.37 -12.85
N LYS A 344 7.49 4.35 -13.02
CA LYS A 344 7.28 3.64 -14.28
C LYS A 344 5.79 3.62 -14.56
N ILE A 345 5.44 3.97 -15.78
CA ILE A 345 4.06 3.95 -16.26
C ILE A 345 3.68 2.48 -16.53
N ASN A 346 2.96 1.86 -15.61
CA ASN A 346 2.41 0.52 -15.78
C ASN A 346 0.98 0.62 -16.31
N ARG A 347 0.80 0.64 -17.64
CA ARG A 347 -0.52 0.68 -18.33
C ARG A 347 -1.18 -0.71 -18.45
N GLY A 348 -1.23 -1.48 -17.36
CA GLY A 348 -1.44 -2.93 -17.42
C GLY A 348 -2.75 -3.50 -16.87
N GLU A 349 -3.52 -2.77 -16.06
CA GLU A 349 -4.71 -3.35 -15.40
C GLU A 349 -6.04 -2.94 -16.08
N PRO A 350 -7.05 -3.84 -16.08
CA PRO A 350 -8.32 -3.63 -16.78
C PRO A 350 -9.06 -2.38 -16.27
N GLU A 351 -9.99 -1.85 -17.07
CA GLU A 351 -10.92 -0.79 -16.65
C GLU A 351 -11.72 -1.26 -15.43
N GLY A 352 -11.22 -0.92 -14.23
CA GLY A 352 -11.89 -1.29 -12.99
C GLY A 352 -13.09 -0.38 -12.67
N SER A 353 -13.67 -0.60 -11.50
CA SER A 353 -14.85 0.14 -11.04
C SER A 353 -14.63 1.66 -11.08
N THR A 354 -15.57 2.39 -11.67
CA THR A 354 -15.46 3.86 -11.78
C THR A 354 -15.66 4.47 -10.38
N ILE A 355 -14.95 5.56 -10.06
CA ILE A 355 -15.11 6.28 -8.78
C ILE A 355 -16.58 6.65 -8.50
N ARG A 356 -17.38 6.92 -9.54
CA ARG A 356 -18.81 7.18 -9.45
C ARG A 356 -19.63 5.97 -8.98
N GLN A 357 -19.24 4.76 -9.34
CA GLN A 357 -19.88 3.52 -8.88
C GLN A 357 -19.56 3.27 -7.41
N LEU A 358 -18.29 3.42 -7.04
CA LEU A 358 -17.81 3.30 -5.66
C LEU A 358 -18.47 4.33 -4.73
N ALA A 359 -18.53 5.60 -5.16
CA ALA A 359 -19.14 6.70 -4.40
C ALA A 359 -20.68 6.61 -4.30
N ARG A 360 -21.32 5.68 -5.02
CA ARG A 360 -22.76 5.38 -4.89
C ARG A 360 -23.03 4.17 -4.00
N ASP A 361 -22.00 3.43 -3.62
CA ASP A 361 -22.17 2.26 -2.77
C ASP A 361 -22.50 2.72 -1.33
N PRO A 362 -23.65 2.30 -0.76
CA PRO A 362 -24.08 2.78 0.55
C PRO A 362 -23.09 2.40 1.66
N TYR A 363 -22.38 1.26 1.57
CA TYR A 363 -21.43 0.85 2.61
C TYR A 363 -20.15 1.70 2.57
N ILE A 364 -19.68 2.03 1.36
CA ILE A 364 -18.52 2.92 1.18
C ILE A 364 -18.87 4.33 1.68
N ILE A 365 -20.06 4.84 1.38
CA ILE A 365 -20.53 6.14 1.88
C ILE A 365 -20.62 6.15 3.41
N VAL A 366 -21.15 5.08 4.02
CA VAL A 366 -21.25 4.99 5.48
C VAL A 366 -19.86 5.00 6.13
N ALA A 367 -18.90 4.27 5.57
CA ALA A 367 -17.51 4.29 6.04
C ALA A 367 -16.85 5.66 5.83
N ALA A 368 -17.07 6.31 4.68
CA ALA A 368 -16.56 7.64 4.39
C ALA A 368 -17.12 8.68 5.36
N GLY A 369 -18.42 8.66 5.62
CA GLY A 369 -19.06 9.55 6.58
C GLY A 369 -18.60 9.30 8.02
N ALA A 370 -18.19 8.07 8.39
CA ALA A 370 -17.58 7.80 9.69
C ALA A 370 -16.23 8.49 9.84
N ILE A 371 -15.39 8.48 8.80
CA ILE A 371 -14.11 9.21 8.75
C ILE A 371 -14.38 10.72 8.89
N THR A 372 -15.35 11.26 8.14
CA THR A 372 -15.70 12.69 8.21
C THR A 372 -16.18 13.07 9.61
N ILE A 373 -17.16 12.37 10.17
CA ILE A 373 -17.76 12.75 11.46
C ILE A 373 -16.77 12.53 12.61
N GLY A 374 -15.96 11.48 12.54
CA GLY A 374 -14.87 11.25 13.49
C GLY A 374 -13.88 12.41 13.53
N ASN A 375 -13.49 12.95 12.37
CA ASN A 375 -12.52 14.04 12.27
C ASN A 375 -13.14 15.46 12.38
N LEU A 376 -14.46 15.60 12.22
CA LEU A 376 -15.13 16.91 12.25
C LEU A 376 -14.98 17.61 13.62
N GLY A 377 -15.02 16.84 14.71
CA GLY A 377 -14.87 17.38 16.07
C GLY A 377 -13.53 18.08 16.28
N ILE A 378 -12.42 17.41 15.92
CA ILE A 378 -11.08 17.99 16.05
C ILE A 378 -10.86 19.15 15.07
N ALA A 379 -11.36 19.03 13.83
CA ALA A 379 -11.24 20.07 12.81
C ALA A 379 -11.97 21.38 13.19
N MET A 380 -13.09 21.30 13.91
CA MET A 380 -13.79 22.49 14.44
C MET A 380 -13.13 23.03 15.71
N LEU A 381 -12.53 22.15 16.53
CA LEU A 381 -11.81 22.53 17.76
C LEU A 381 -10.51 23.28 17.47
N GLU A 382 -9.75 22.89 16.45
CA GLU A 382 -8.43 23.45 16.15
C GLU A 382 -8.39 24.99 16.11
N PRO A 383 -9.27 25.70 15.37
CA PRO A 383 -9.30 27.16 15.37
C PRO A 383 -10.06 27.77 16.56
N SER A 384 -11.01 27.05 17.16
CA SER A 384 -11.93 27.62 18.16
C SER A 384 -11.48 27.43 19.61
N LEU A 385 -10.80 26.32 19.91
CA LEU A 385 -10.34 25.97 21.25
C LEU A 385 -9.29 26.98 21.76
N PRO A 386 -8.25 27.38 21.00
CA PRO A 386 -7.29 28.39 21.47
C PRO A 386 -7.95 29.73 21.83
N LEU A 387 -8.96 30.13 21.05
CA LEU A 387 -9.71 31.37 21.28
C LEU A 387 -10.55 31.26 22.55
N TRP A 388 -11.29 30.16 22.72
CA TRP A 388 -12.09 29.93 23.92
C TRP A 388 -11.23 29.84 25.18
N MET A 389 -10.05 29.22 25.11
CA MET A 389 -9.07 29.17 26.22
C MET A 389 -8.53 30.56 26.58
N MET A 390 -8.31 31.41 25.58
CA MET A 390 -7.87 32.79 25.77
C MET A 390 -8.98 33.62 26.46
N GLU A 391 -10.23 33.47 26.03
CA GLU A 391 -11.37 34.21 26.60
C GLU A 391 -11.79 33.71 27.99
N SER A 392 -11.70 32.41 28.26
CA SER A 392 -12.25 31.81 29.49
C SER A 392 -11.32 31.96 30.70
N TRP A 393 -10.01 31.76 30.52
CA TRP A 393 -9.04 31.81 31.62
C TRP A 393 -7.69 32.45 31.25
N GLY A 394 -7.60 33.16 30.12
CA GLY A 394 -6.39 33.90 29.75
C GLY A 394 -5.18 33.03 29.45
N ALA A 395 -5.39 31.86 28.83
CA ALA A 395 -4.32 30.88 28.57
C ALA A 395 -3.15 31.46 27.76
N ASN A 396 -1.93 31.14 28.18
CA ASN A 396 -0.71 31.57 27.47
C ASN A 396 -0.53 30.79 26.13
N SER A 397 0.36 31.26 25.26
CA SER A 397 0.58 30.65 23.93
C SER A 397 1.02 29.19 23.99
N LEU A 398 1.86 28.84 24.96
CA LEU A 398 2.37 27.48 25.17
C LEU A 398 1.25 26.53 25.66
N GLU A 399 0.40 26.99 26.57
CA GLU A 399 -0.75 26.26 27.10
C GLU A 399 -1.78 25.94 26.02
N ARG A 400 -2.03 26.90 25.11
CA ARG A 400 -2.93 26.69 23.96
C ARG A 400 -2.42 25.60 23.01
N GLY A 401 -1.11 25.56 22.75
CA GLY A 401 -0.50 24.48 21.96
C GLY A 401 -0.48 23.14 22.70
N ALA A 402 -0.15 23.15 24.00
CA ALA A 402 -0.06 21.96 24.83
C ALA A 402 -1.41 21.23 24.98
N ALA A 403 -2.54 21.93 24.85
CA ALA A 403 -3.89 21.35 24.94
C ALA A 403 -4.17 20.26 23.88
N PHE A 404 -3.50 20.29 22.73
CA PHE A 404 -3.68 19.30 21.65
C PHE A 404 -2.74 18.09 21.74
N LEU A 405 -1.70 18.15 22.58
CA LEU A 405 -0.76 17.04 22.76
C LEU A 405 -1.42 15.74 23.24
N PRO A 406 -2.34 15.75 24.23
CA PRO A 406 -3.02 14.54 24.67
C PRO A 406 -3.77 13.84 23.54
N ALA A 407 -4.45 14.60 22.68
CA ALA A 407 -5.16 14.05 21.52
C ALA A 407 -4.19 13.46 20.49
N SER A 408 -3.06 14.12 20.22
CA SER A 408 -2.10 13.66 19.22
C SER A 408 -1.37 12.38 19.67
N ILE A 409 -0.98 12.30 20.94
CA ILE A 409 -0.36 11.10 21.52
C ILE A 409 -1.36 9.94 21.52
N SER A 410 -2.59 10.18 21.95
CA SER A 410 -3.60 9.13 22.02
C SER A 410 -4.07 8.67 20.63
N TYR A 411 -4.08 9.57 19.65
CA TYR A 411 -4.31 9.24 18.24
C TYR A 411 -3.25 8.26 17.71
N LEU A 412 -1.97 8.53 17.97
CA LEU A 412 -0.87 7.62 17.62
C LEU A 412 -1.01 6.25 18.30
N ILE A 413 -1.41 6.22 19.57
CA ILE A 413 -1.67 4.97 20.29
C ILE A 413 -2.86 4.24 19.67
N GLY A 414 -3.95 4.95 19.39
CA GLY A 414 -5.18 4.42 18.82
C GLY A 414 -4.96 3.75 17.46
N THR A 415 -4.27 4.43 16.53
CA THR A 415 -4.02 3.90 15.18
C THR A 415 -3.19 2.62 15.17
N ASN A 416 -2.16 2.55 16.03
CA ASN A 416 -1.29 1.37 16.11
C ASN A 416 -1.92 0.19 16.85
N ILE A 417 -2.71 0.43 17.90
CA ILE A 417 -3.41 -0.64 18.63
C ILE A 417 -4.56 -1.21 17.78
N PHE A 418 -5.37 -0.35 17.17
CA PHE A 418 -6.56 -0.77 16.45
C PHE A 418 -6.32 -1.21 15.02
N GLY A 419 -5.14 -1.00 14.44
CA GLY A 419 -4.77 -1.63 13.16
C GLY A 419 -4.99 -3.15 13.15
N PRO A 420 -4.33 -3.93 14.04
CA PRO A 420 -4.56 -5.36 14.17
C PRO A 420 -5.80 -5.73 15.02
N LEU A 421 -6.10 -4.95 16.07
CA LEU A 421 -7.16 -5.30 17.03
C LEU A 421 -8.57 -5.13 16.44
N ALA A 422 -8.77 -4.17 15.54
CA ALA A 422 -10.08 -3.93 14.92
C ALA A 422 -10.56 -5.13 14.11
N HIS A 423 -9.66 -5.95 13.55
CA HIS A 423 -10.06 -7.18 12.87
C HIS A 423 -10.64 -8.22 13.86
N ARG A 424 -10.10 -8.33 15.08
CA ARG A 424 -10.58 -9.30 16.09
C ARG A 424 -11.92 -8.90 16.70
N ILE A 425 -12.12 -7.61 16.96
CA ILE A 425 -13.34 -7.06 17.58
C ILE A 425 -14.44 -6.84 16.52
N GLY A 426 -14.05 -6.67 15.26
CA GLY A 426 -14.90 -6.23 14.16
C GLY A 426 -14.71 -4.73 13.90
N ARG A 427 -14.31 -4.37 12.67
CA ARG A 427 -13.99 -2.99 12.28
C ARG A 427 -15.18 -2.04 12.43
N TRP A 428 -16.39 -2.53 12.14
CA TRP A 428 -17.63 -1.79 12.34
C TRP A 428 -17.89 -1.46 13.82
N LEU A 429 -17.62 -2.41 14.72
CA LEU A 429 -17.87 -2.25 16.15
C LEU A 429 -16.84 -1.29 16.77
N SER A 430 -15.58 -1.45 16.38
CA SER A 430 -14.48 -0.54 16.74
C SER A 430 -14.83 0.92 16.40
N SER A 431 -15.29 1.19 15.17
CA SER A 431 -15.68 2.55 14.77
C SER A 431 -16.97 3.04 15.44
N CYS A 432 -17.94 2.16 15.69
CA CYS A 432 -19.14 2.49 16.45
C CYS A 432 -18.81 2.97 17.88
N ILE A 433 -17.96 2.22 18.58
CA ILE A 433 -17.47 2.61 19.91
C ILE A 433 -16.71 3.94 19.83
N GLY A 434 -15.91 4.15 18.77
CA GLY A 434 -15.17 5.39 18.57
C GLY A 434 -16.06 6.61 18.47
N LEU A 435 -17.11 6.55 17.63
CA LEU A 435 -18.05 7.66 17.48
C LEU A 435 -18.78 7.99 18.78
N ILE A 436 -19.13 6.98 19.58
CA ILE A 436 -19.77 7.17 20.89
C ILE A 436 -18.79 7.85 21.87
N VAL A 437 -17.54 7.39 21.93
CA VAL A 437 -16.52 7.98 22.80
C VAL A 437 -16.17 9.41 22.38
N ILE A 438 -16.13 9.71 21.08
CA ILE A 438 -16.02 11.08 20.55
C ILE A 438 -17.18 11.94 21.05
N GLY A 439 -18.42 11.45 20.96
CA GLY A 439 -19.60 12.17 21.44
C GLY A 439 -19.48 12.56 22.92
N PHE A 440 -19.11 11.62 23.79
CA PHE A 440 -18.90 11.91 25.22
C PHE A 440 -17.73 12.86 25.47
N SER A 441 -16.65 12.72 24.71
CA SER A 441 -15.47 13.60 24.82
C SER A 441 -15.81 15.04 24.47
N LEU A 442 -16.57 15.25 23.39
CA LEU A 442 -17.03 16.57 22.96
C LEU A 442 -18.00 17.21 23.96
N LEU A 443 -18.86 16.42 24.63
CA LEU A 443 -19.71 16.94 25.73
C LEU A 443 -18.91 17.38 26.96
N ALA A 444 -17.77 16.74 27.22
CA ALA A 444 -16.95 17.01 28.40
C ALA A 444 -16.04 18.24 28.23
N ILE A 445 -15.61 18.57 27.01
CA ILE A 445 -14.67 19.68 26.73
C ILE A 445 -15.14 21.04 27.28
N PRO A 446 -16.40 21.48 27.05
CA PRO A 446 -16.87 22.79 27.54
C PRO A 446 -16.89 22.92 29.07
N SER A 447 -16.86 21.81 29.81
CA SER A 447 -16.87 21.80 31.27
C SER A 447 -15.49 21.99 31.89
N ALA A 448 -14.42 22.01 31.09
CA ALA A 448 -13.07 22.20 31.59
C ALA A 448 -12.83 23.66 32.02
N THR A 449 -12.16 23.87 33.15
CA THR A 449 -11.80 25.21 33.65
C THR A 449 -10.28 25.45 33.65
N SER A 450 -9.50 24.48 33.16
CA SER A 450 -8.04 24.54 33.06
C SER A 450 -7.55 23.55 32.01
N VAL A 451 -6.29 23.72 31.55
CA VAL A 451 -5.63 22.79 30.61
C VAL A 451 -5.63 21.35 31.15
N GLY A 452 -5.44 21.18 32.47
CA GLY A 452 -5.50 19.86 33.10
C GLY A 452 -6.86 19.17 32.94
N GLY A 453 -7.95 19.94 32.95
CA GLY A 453 -9.30 19.44 32.71
C GLY A 453 -9.56 19.02 31.26
N LEU A 454 -8.78 19.53 30.29
CA LEU A 454 -8.88 19.18 28.87
C LEU A 454 -8.13 17.89 28.52
N ILE A 455 -7.15 17.47 29.33
CA ILE A 455 -6.28 16.31 29.04
C ILE A 455 -7.11 15.04 28.82
N ILE A 456 -8.04 14.72 29.73
CA ILE A 456 -8.80 13.47 29.66
C ILE A 456 -9.77 13.47 28.46
N PRO A 457 -10.62 14.49 28.25
CA PRO A 457 -11.47 14.55 27.06
C PRO A 457 -10.68 14.52 25.74
N HIS A 458 -9.55 15.23 25.65
CA HIS A 458 -8.73 15.25 24.44
C HIS A 458 -8.04 13.91 24.19
N PHE A 459 -7.59 13.24 25.25
CA PHE A 459 -7.03 11.89 25.15
C PHE A 459 -8.04 10.93 24.53
N PHE A 460 -9.28 10.88 25.03
CA PHE A 460 -10.32 10.01 24.48
C PHE A 460 -10.77 10.41 23.08
N LEU A 461 -10.82 11.72 22.79
CA LEU A 461 -11.09 12.24 21.45
C LEU A 461 -10.07 11.70 20.44
N GLY A 462 -8.78 11.94 20.67
CA GLY A 462 -7.70 11.49 19.77
C GLY A 462 -7.62 9.97 19.64
N PHE A 463 -7.76 9.24 20.75
CA PHE A 463 -7.75 7.77 20.74
C PHE A 463 -8.87 7.20 19.87
N SER A 464 -10.04 7.82 19.94
CA SER A 464 -11.22 7.39 19.18
C SER A 464 -11.10 7.72 17.69
N ILE A 465 -10.52 8.87 17.33
CA ILE A 465 -10.19 9.18 15.93
C ILE A 465 -9.23 8.12 15.39
N GLY A 466 -8.23 7.73 16.18
CA GLY A 466 -7.23 6.72 15.77
C GLY A 466 -7.84 5.35 15.59
N MET A 467 -8.77 5.00 16.47
CA MET A 467 -9.56 3.77 16.38
C MET A 467 -10.46 3.76 15.13
N ILE A 468 -11.10 4.88 14.76
CA ILE A 468 -11.94 4.99 13.56
C ILE A 468 -11.08 4.88 12.31
N ASP A 469 -10.01 5.66 12.18
CA ASP A 469 -9.17 5.68 10.98
C ASP A 469 -8.52 4.31 10.73
N ALA A 470 -7.93 3.70 11.77
CA ALA A 470 -7.32 2.37 11.64
C ALA A 470 -8.34 1.25 11.34
N SER A 471 -9.63 1.49 11.57
CA SER A 471 -10.70 0.54 11.24
C SER A 471 -11.30 0.80 9.84
N MET A 472 -11.53 2.07 9.47
CA MET A 472 -12.27 2.44 8.26
C MET A 472 -11.41 2.36 6.99
N PHE A 473 -10.14 2.77 7.03
CA PHE A 473 -9.26 2.71 5.86
C PHE A 473 -9.04 1.26 5.35
N PRO A 474 -8.75 0.27 6.22
CA PRO A 474 -8.70 -1.13 5.80
C PRO A 474 -10.06 -1.70 5.38
N LEU A 475 -11.13 -1.34 6.09
CA LEU A 475 -12.49 -1.80 5.74
C LEU A 475 -12.90 -1.34 4.35
N MET A 476 -12.53 -0.13 3.94
CA MET A 476 -12.80 0.37 2.59
C MET A 476 -12.12 -0.47 1.50
N GLY A 477 -10.87 -0.88 1.72
CA GLY A 477 -10.19 -1.82 0.81
C GLY A 477 -10.93 -3.16 0.73
N TYR A 478 -11.33 -3.71 1.88
CA TYR A 478 -12.14 -4.93 1.96
C TYR A 478 -13.49 -4.80 1.23
N LEU A 479 -14.22 -3.68 1.41
CA LEU A 479 -15.50 -3.42 0.74
C LEU A 479 -15.36 -3.38 -0.79
N VAL A 480 -14.23 -2.88 -1.30
CA VAL A 480 -13.96 -2.95 -2.74
C VAL A 480 -13.73 -4.38 -3.17
N ASP A 481 -12.91 -5.15 -2.45
CA ASP A 481 -12.60 -6.54 -2.80
C ASP A 481 -13.85 -7.43 -2.86
N ILE A 482 -14.85 -7.19 -1.99
CA ILE A 482 -16.08 -8.00 -1.95
C ILE A 482 -17.20 -7.55 -2.91
N ARG A 483 -17.20 -6.30 -3.38
CA ARG A 483 -18.35 -5.71 -4.11
C ARG A 483 -17.98 -5.09 -5.46
N HIS A 484 -16.71 -4.81 -5.71
CA HIS A 484 -16.23 -4.10 -6.88
C HIS A 484 -14.96 -4.77 -7.42
N VAL A 485 -14.52 -4.38 -8.61
CA VAL A 485 -13.19 -4.76 -9.10
C VAL A 485 -12.15 -3.97 -8.30
N GLY A 486 -11.08 -4.64 -7.84
CA GLY A 486 -10.02 -4.17 -6.92
C GLY A 486 -9.24 -2.93 -7.37
N VAL A 487 -9.90 -1.77 -7.39
CA VAL A 487 -9.31 -0.48 -7.73
C VAL A 487 -9.01 0.31 -6.46
N TYR A 488 -7.85 0.06 -5.86
CA TYR A 488 -7.50 0.67 -4.58
C TYR A 488 -7.32 2.20 -4.66
N GLY A 489 -6.78 2.74 -5.75
CA GLY A 489 -6.60 4.19 -5.92
C GLY A 489 -7.91 4.99 -5.83
N SER A 490 -8.97 4.52 -6.49
CA SER A 490 -10.28 5.20 -6.48
C SER A 490 -10.94 5.19 -5.10
N ILE A 491 -10.81 4.11 -4.33
CA ILE A 491 -11.43 4.03 -3.00
C ILE A 491 -10.69 4.87 -1.97
N TYR A 492 -9.35 4.87 -1.99
CA TYR A 492 -8.58 5.71 -1.08
C TYR A 492 -8.67 7.19 -1.43
N ALA A 493 -8.96 7.53 -2.70
CA ALA A 493 -9.34 8.89 -3.07
C ALA A 493 -10.66 9.33 -2.41
N ILE A 494 -11.64 8.43 -2.29
CA ILE A 494 -12.91 8.71 -1.58
C ILE A 494 -12.66 8.85 -0.07
N ALA A 495 -11.83 7.97 0.50
CA ALA A 495 -11.45 8.03 1.92
C ALA A 495 -10.77 9.36 2.27
N ASP A 496 -9.77 9.74 1.47
CA ASP A 496 -9.01 10.98 1.66
C ASP A 496 -9.87 12.22 1.40
N ALA A 497 -10.77 12.18 0.42
CA ALA A 497 -11.76 13.24 0.22
C ALA A 497 -12.69 13.39 1.45
N ALA A 498 -13.13 12.29 2.06
CA ALA A 498 -13.98 12.34 3.25
C ALA A 498 -13.25 12.92 4.47
N PHE A 499 -11.96 12.59 4.62
CA PHE A 499 -11.08 13.18 5.62
C PHE A 499 -10.91 14.69 5.39
N CYS A 500 -10.57 15.10 4.16
CA CYS A 500 -10.41 16.50 3.78
C CYS A 500 -11.70 17.30 3.90
N PHE A 501 -12.85 16.68 3.66
CA PHE A 501 -14.14 17.34 3.82
C PHE A 501 -14.37 17.80 5.27
N ALA A 502 -13.95 17.02 6.27
CA ALA A 502 -14.01 17.43 7.67
C ALA A 502 -13.09 18.63 7.96
N PHE A 503 -11.84 18.57 7.50
CA PHE A 503 -10.85 19.64 7.69
C PHE A 503 -11.08 20.89 6.84
N ALA A 504 -11.89 20.79 5.77
CA ALA A 504 -12.40 21.94 5.05
C ALA A 504 -13.61 22.55 5.77
N LEU A 505 -14.60 21.74 6.19
CA LEU A 505 -15.77 22.28 6.90
C LEU A 505 -15.42 22.89 8.26
N GLY A 506 -14.46 22.30 8.99
CA GLY A 506 -14.15 22.70 10.37
C GLY A 506 -13.78 24.18 10.52
N PRO A 507 -12.68 24.65 9.91
CA PRO A 507 -12.27 26.06 9.96
C PRO A 507 -13.28 27.03 9.34
N PHE A 508 -13.95 26.63 8.25
CA PHE A 508 -14.93 27.50 7.58
C PHE A 508 -16.16 27.78 8.45
N PHE A 509 -16.66 26.78 9.17
CA PHE A 509 -17.89 26.93 9.97
C PHE A 509 -17.64 27.24 11.45
N SER A 510 -16.50 26.85 12.02
CA SER A 510 -16.21 27.03 13.46
C SER A 510 -16.34 28.49 13.92
N GLY A 511 -15.72 29.46 13.24
CA GLY A 511 -15.75 30.88 13.62
C GLY A 511 -17.16 31.48 13.65
N PRO A 512 -17.93 31.44 12.54
CA PRO A 512 -19.31 31.92 12.50
C PRO A 512 -20.23 31.23 13.51
N LEU A 513 -20.04 29.92 13.72
CA LEU A 513 -20.90 29.14 14.61
C LEU A 513 -20.62 29.46 16.09
N VAL A 514 -19.35 29.64 16.47
CA VAL A 514 -18.98 30.12 17.82
C VAL A 514 -19.54 31.52 18.07
N LYS A 515 -19.46 32.42 17.08
CA LYS A 515 -19.98 33.79 17.20
C LYS A 515 -21.50 33.86 17.38
N SER A 516 -22.24 32.96 16.74
CA SER A 516 -23.71 32.97 16.74
C SER A 516 -24.34 32.14 17.88
N LEU A 517 -23.78 30.96 18.18
CA LEU A 517 -24.36 29.98 19.10
C LEU A 517 -23.53 29.76 20.38
N GLY A 518 -22.28 30.24 20.40
CA GLY A 518 -21.32 30.00 21.48
C GLY A 518 -20.56 28.67 21.34
N PHE A 519 -19.36 28.63 21.93
CA PHE A 519 -18.47 27.46 21.89
C PHE A 519 -19.08 26.17 22.49
N PRO A 520 -19.73 26.20 23.67
CA PRO A 520 -20.34 24.98 24.24
C PRO A 520 -21.43 24.38 23.36
N THR A 521 -22.31 25.23 22.82
CA THR A 521 -23.42 24.81 21.95
C THR A 521 -22.90 24.16 20.67
N MET A 522 -21.83 24.69 20.09
CA MET A 522 -21.16 24.07 18.93
C MET A 522 -20.67 22.66 19.25
N MET A 523 -20.00 22.46 20.39
CA MET A 523 -19.51 21.15 20.80
C MET A 523 -20.66 20.15 21.03
N TYR A 524 -21.75 20.61 21.65
CA TYR A 524 -22.93 19.78 21.89
C TYR A 524 -23.61 19.35 20.59
N LEU A 525 -23.70 20.24 19.58
CA LEU A 525 -24.25 19.90 18.27
C LEU A 525 -23.44 18.81 17.57
N ILE A 526 -22.11 18.91 17.58
CA ILE A 526 -21.24 17.89 16.97
C ILE A 526 -21.33 16.57 17.74
N ALA A 527 -21.39 16.62 19.07
CA ALA A 527 -21.58 15.43 19.90
C ALA A 527 -22.89 14.69 19.55
N ILE A 528 -23.99 15.43 19.38
CA ILE A 528 -25.28 14.87 18.95
C ILE A 528 -25.17 14.23 17.57
N ILE A 529 -24.50 14.89 16.61
CA ILE A 529 -24.27 14.33 15.27
C ILE A 529 -23.49 13.00 15.36
N SER A 530 -22.44 12.93 16.18
CA SER A 530 -21.67 11.70 16.38
C SER A 530 -22.49 10.57 16.97
N PHE A 531 -23.35 10.84 17.96
CA PHE A 531 -24.24 9.83 18.54
C PHE A 531 -25.31 9.37 17.56
N LEU A 532 -25.88 10.27 16.77
CA LEU A 532 -26.88 9.94 15.75
C LEU A 532 -26.26 9.11 14.62
N TYR A 533 -24.99 9.30 14.32
CA TYR A 533 -24.30 8.56 13.27
C TYR A 533 -23.80 7.18 13.71
N ALA A 534 -23.45 6.98 14.99
CA ALA A 534 -22.90 5.72 15.48
C ALA A 534 -23.75 4.46 15.13
N PRO A 535 -25.09 4.46 15.22
CA PRO A 535 -25.91 3.31 14.83
C PRO A 535 -25.77 2.90 13.36
N LEU A 536 -25.45 3.83 12.43
CA LEU A 536 -25.25 3.51 11.01
C LEU A 536 -24.07 2.54 10.81
N MET A 537 -23.15 2.45 11.77
CA MET A 537 -22.05 1.48 11.72
C MET A 537 -22.54 0.03 11.76
N LEU A 538 -23.76 -0.23 12.27
CA LEU A 538 -24.34 -1.57 12.24
C LEU A 538 -24.57 -2.09 10.81
N LEU A 539 -24.74 -1.19 9.83
CA LEU A 539 -24.85 -1.57 8.42
C LEU A 539 -23.55 -2.22 7.91
N LEU A 540 -22.40 -1.86 8.47
CA LEU A 540 -21.09 -2.39 8.10
C LEU A 540 -20.78 -3.76 8.74
N LYS A 541 -21.69 -4.32 9.56
CA LYS A 541 -21.46 -5.59 10.25
C LYS A 541 -21.32 -6.77 9.30
N ASN A 542 -22.24 -6.88 8.35
CA ASN A 542 -22.29 -7.94 7.34
C ASN A 542 -22.67 -7.32 5.98
N PRO A 543 -21.75 -6.63 5.29
CA PRO A 543 -22.02 -6.11 3.96
C PRO A 543 -22.28 -7.29 2.99
N PRO A 544 -23.42 -7.34 2.29
CA PRO A 544 -23.69 -8.40 1.33
C PRO A 544 -22.73 -8.28 0.14
N ALA A 545 -22.24 -9.40 -0.39
CA ALA A 545 -21.55 -9.40 -1.67
C ALA A 545 -22.55 -9.04 -2.78
N VAL A 546 -22.20 -8.13 -3.69
CA VAL A 546 -23.06 -7.85 -4.85
C VAL A 546 -22.90 -8.99 -5.84
N VAL A 547 -23.89 -9.89 -5.89
CA VAL A 547 -24.08 -10.76 -7.05
C VAL A 547 -24.50 -9.84 -8.19
N GLN A 548 -23.61 -9.58 -9.16
CA GLN A 548 -24.02 -8.90 -10.38
C GLN A 548 -25.09 -9.75 -11.06
N THR A 549 -26.34 -9.32 -10.92
CA THR A 549 -27.49 -9.96 -11.56
C THR A 549 -27.46 -9.55 -13.02
N THR A 550 -26.81 -10.34 -13.87
CA THR A 550 -27.09 -10.28 -15.30
C THR A 550 -28.56 -10.70 -15.44
N THR A 551 -29.43 -9.75 -15.79
CA THR A 551 -30.86 -9.97 -16.00
C THR A 551 -31.07 -11.05 -17.07
N SER A 552 -31.32 -12.28 -16.62
CA SER A 552 -32.06 -13.29 -17.36
C SER A 552 -33.31 -13.62 -16.57
N THR A 553 -34.43 -13.10 -17.05
CA THR A 553 -35.80 -13.31 -16.60
C THR A 553 -36.11 -14.80 -16.56
N THR A 554 -36.45 -15.37 -15.39
CA THR A 554 -37.50 -16.40 -15.26
C THR A 554 -37.83 -16.70 -13.80
N THR A 555 -39.05 -16.28 -13.44
CA THR A 555 -40.07 -16.94 -12.62
C THR A 555 -39.75 -17.38 -11.18
N GLU A 556 -40.50 -16.75 -10.28
CA GLU A 556 -40.75 -17.06 -8.87
C GLU A 556 -41.09 -18.54 -8.62
N LEU A 557 -40.64 -19.06 -7.47
CA LEU A 557 -41.42 -19.93 -6.58
C LEU A 557 -40.89 -19.74 -5.15
N GLN A 558 -41.81 -19.40 -4.25
CA GLN A 558 -41.60 -19.15 -2.82
C GLN A 558 -42.31 -20.27 -1.99
N PRO A 559 -42.18 -20.35 -0.66
CA PRO A 559 -41.51 -21.45 0.05
C PRO A 559 -42.41 -22.26 1.00
N THR A 560 -41.98 -23.45 1.44
CA THR A 560 -42.54 -24.14 2.62
C THR A 560 -41.49 -24.93 3.42
N GLN A 561 -40.96 -24.29 4.47
CA GLN A 561 -40.72 -24.67 5.89
C GLN A 561 -40.50 -26.14 6.40
N PRO A 562 -39.94 -26.36 7.63
CA PRO A 562 -38.69 -27.10 7.94
C PRO A 562 -38.92 -28.28 8.94
N PRO A 563 -37.99 -28.71 9.85
CA PRO A 563 -36.53 -28.98 9.82
C PRO A 563 -36.18 -30.46 10.16
N LEU A 564 -34.87 -30.76 10.26
CA LEU A 564 -34.21 -31.99 10.80
C LEU A 564 -34.11 -33.12 9.76
N THR A 565 -32.94 -33.68 9.43
CA THR A 565 -31.90 -34.25 10.31
C THR A 565 -30.50 -34.22 9.67
N ASP A 566 -29.50 -34.38 10.54
CA ASP A 566 -28.04 -34.44 10.34
C ASP A 566 -27.59 -35.43 9.23
N ASP A 567 -27.34 -34.93 8.01
CA ASP A 567 -26.57 -35.57 6.94
C ASP A 567 -25.91 -34.45 6.13
N ARG A 568 -24.77 -33.96 6.60
CA ARG A 568 -24.04 -32.86 5.94
C ARG A 568 -23.21 -33.43 4.79
N TYR A 569 -23.40 -32.83 3.60
CA TYR A 569 -22.67 -33.01 2.33
C TYR A 569 -23.22 -34.09 1.39
N GLU A 570 -24.36 -33.82 0.76
CA GLU A 570 -24.82 -34.58 -0.42
C GLU A 570 -24.86 -33.71 -1.69
N ARG A 571 -23.68 -33.52 -2.30
CA ARG A 571 -23.53 -33.44 -3.78
C ARG A 571 -22.08 -33.60 -4.22
N ILE A 572 -21.64 -34.86 -4.36
CA ILE A 572 -20.39 -35.20 -5.07
C ILE A 572 -20.76 -35.38 -6.56
N GLU A 573 -20.91 -34.26 -7.28
CA GLU A 573 -21.09 -34.32 -8.73
C GLU A 573 -19.75 -34.74 -9.37
N GLY A 574 -19.68 -36.00 -9.81
CA GLY A 574 -18.66 -36.44 -10.76
C GLY A 574 -19.01 -35.86 -12.12
N ILE A 575 -18.69 -34.59 -12.36
CA ILE A 575 -18.99 -33.97 -13.64
C ILE A 575 -17.94 -34.42 -14.64
N ASN A 576 -18.35 -35.21 -15.61
CA ASN A 576 -17.57 -35.48 -16.81
C ASN A 576 -17.70 -34.24 -17.72
N VAL A 577 -16.93 -33.18 -17.44
CA VAL A 577 -17.11 -31.88 -18.11
C VAL A 577 -16.39 -31.87 -19.44
N ASN A 578 -17.07 -32.29 -20.51
CA ASN A 578 -16.70 -31.84 -21.84
C ASN A 578 -17.16 -30.38 -21.99
N HIS A 579 -16.18 -29.47 -22.08
CA HIS A 579 -16.28 -28.03 -22.37
C HIS A 579 -16.81 -27.08 -21.27
N LEU A 580 -16.06 -25.99 -21.09
CA LEU A 580 -16.22 -24.80 -20.23
C LEU A 580 -17.54 -23.99 -20.41
N GLN A 581 -18.63 -24.59 -20.87
CA GLN A 581 -19.84 -23.85 -21.24
C GLN A 581 -20.70 -23.40 -20.05
N ASN A 582 -20.49 -23.95 -18.85
CA ASN A 582 -21.29 -23.63 -17.66
C ASN A 582 -20.59 -22.65 -16.70
N TYR A 583 -21.28 -21.58 -16.30
CA TYR A 583 -20.80 -20.55 -15.36
C TYR A 583 -20.28 -21.13 -14.04
N GLN A 584 -20.96 -22.15 -13.50
CA GLN A 584 -20.54 -22.83 -12.27
C GLN A 584 -19.16 -23.50 -12.42
N THR A 585 -18.91 -24.15 -13.55
CA THR A 585 -17.61 -24.79 -13.82
C THR A 585 -16.50 -23.75 -13.94
N ALA A 586 -16.77 -22.62 -14.60
CA ALA A 586 -15.81 -21.52 -14.69
C ALA A 586 -15.46 -20.93 -13.31
N LYS A 587 -16.47 -20.80 -12.42
CA LYS A 587 -16.26 -20.40 -11.02
C LYS A 587 -15.37 -21.39 -10.27
N LEU A 588 -15.62 -22.69 -10.40
CA LEU A 588 -14.82 -23.72 -9.71
C LEU A 588 -13.36 -23.75 -10.18
N TRP A 589 -13.11 -23.63 -11.48
CA TRP A 589 -11.75 -23.53 -12.01
C TRP A 589 -11.02 -22.27 -11.54
N LYS A 590 -11.73 -21.15 -11.38
CA LYS A 590 -11.18 -19.93 -10.82
C LYS A 590 -10.80 -20.10 -9.35
N GLU A 591 -11.71 -20.62 -8.52
CA GLU A 591 -11.45 -20.84 -7.10
C GLU A 591 -10.39 -21.93 -6.85
N TRP A 592 -10.32 -22.95 -7.71
CA TRP A 592 -9.22 -23.92 -7.72
C TRP A 592 -7.87 -23.26 -7.98
N LYS A 593 -7.80 -22.36 -8.98
CA LYS A 593 -6.57 -21.64 -9.28
C LYS A 593 -6.13 -20.77 -8.09
N GLU A 594 -7.06 -20.03 -7.49
CA GLU A 594 -6.79 -19.23 -6.28
C GLU A 594 -6.24 -20.09 -5.14
N GLU A 595 -6.76 -21.32 -4.98
CA GLU A 595 -6.25 -22.27 -3.99
C GLU A 595 -4.83 -22.78 -4.31
N VAL A 596 -4.57 -23.12 -5.58
CA VAL A 596 -3.25 -23.56 -6.04
C VAL A 596 -2.21 -22.45 -5.82
N ASP A 597 -2.56 -21.21 -6.17
CA ASP A 597 -1.70 -20.03 -5.99
C ASP A 597 -1.46 -19.77 -4.49
N ARG A 598 -2.51 -19.86 -3.64
CA ARG A 598 -2.41 -19.65 -2.19
C ARG A 598 -1.54 -20.68 -1.48
N GLU A 599 -1.68 -21.95 -1.82
CA GLU A 599 -0.88 -23.03 -1.22
C GLU A 599 0.52 -23.13 -1.83
N ASN A 600 0.87 -22.21 -2.74
CA ASN A 600 2.13 -22.17 -3.48
C ASN A 600 2.44 -23.53 -4.13
N TRP A 601 1.40 -24.18 -4.67
CA TRP A 601 1.48 -25.48 -5.35
C TRP A 601 2.13 -25.29 -6.73
N THR A 602 3.42 -25.03 -6.72
CA THR A 602 4.23 -24.77 -7.91
C THR A 602 4.74 -26.08 -8.49
N SER A 603 3.86 -26.82 -9.18
CA SER A 603 4.23 -28.06 -9.87
C SER A 603 4.96 -27.83 -11.21
N ASP A 604 5.97 -26.97 -11.19
CA ASP A 604 7.02 -26.82 -12.20
C ASP A 604 6.83 -25.82 -13.36
N ASP A 605 5.66 -25.27 -13.68
CA ASP A 605 5.57 -24.11 -14.60
C ASP A 605 4.21 -23.35 -14.61
N ASN A 606 4.19 -22.10 -15.10
CA ASN A 606 2.98 -21.27 -15.26
C ASN A 606 2.02 -21.75 -16.34
N SER A 607 2.41 -22.74 -17.16
CA SER A 607 1.49 -23.32 -18.14
C SER A 607 0.35 -24.08 -17.46
N VAL A 608 0.59 -24.51 -16.21
CA VAL A 608 -0.26 -25.44 -15.50
C VAL A 608 -1.68 -24.92 -15.26
N THR A 609 -1.80 -23.78 -14.60
CA THR A 609 -3.12 -23.21 -14.23
C THR A 609 -3.87 -22.65 -15.45
N LEU A 610 -3.18 -22.37 -16.55
CA LEU A 610 -3.75 -21.82 -17.78
C LEU A 610 -4.20 -22.87 -18.79
N LEU A 611 -3.54 -24.04 -18.81
CA LEU A 611 -3.86 -25.13 -19.73
C LEU A 611 -4.80 -26.17 -19.12
N THR A 612 -4.69 -26.49 -17.82
CA THR A 612 -5.52 -27.52 -17.16
C THR A 612 -7.02 -27.37 -17.47
N PRO A 613 -7.65 -26.19 -17.37
CA PRO A 613 -9.09 -26.08 -17.61
C PRO A 613 -9.52 -26.27 -19.09
N GLU A 614 -8.58 -26.19 -20.03
CA GLU A 614 -8.86 -26.19 -21.47
C GLU A 614 -8.38 -27.42 -22.21
N LEU A 615 -7.53 -28.24 -21.59
CA LEU A 615 -7.05 -29.46 -22.21
C LEU A 615 -8.19 -30.48 -22.33
N PRO A 616 -8.46 -31.04 -23.52
CA PRO A 616 -9.47 -32.07 -23.70
C PRO A 616 -9.18 -33.36 -22.93
N SER A 617 -7.91 -33.60 -22.59
CA SER A 617 -7.47 -34.70 -21.73
C SER A 617 -7.85 -34.50 -20.26
N THR A 618 -8.15 -33.29 -19.82
CA THR A 618 -8.39 -33.01 -18.40
C THR A 618 -9.74 -33.56 -17.95
N ARG A 619 -9.72 -34.18 -16.77
CA ARG A 619 -10.87 -34.68 -16.02
C ARG A 619 -10.73 -34.22 -14.58
N SER A 620 -11.86 -34.03 -13.90
CA SER A 620 -11.87 -33.47 -12.56
C SER A 620 -13.06 -33.96 -11.74
N VAL A 621 -12.84 -34.14 -10.44
CA VAL A 621 -13.90 -34.23 -9.44
C VAL A 621 -13.75 -33.03 -8.51
N PHE A 622 -14.79 -32.22 -8.39
CA PHE A 622 -14.85 -31.10 -7.45
C PHE A 622 -15.76 -31.45 -6.28
N ALA A 623 -15.31 -31.16 -5.06
CA ALA A 623 -16.19 -31.02 -3.91
C ALA A 623 -16.62 -29.56 -3.79
N VAL A 624 -17.90 -29.35 -3.53
CA VAL A 624 -18.50 -28.03 -3.41
C VAL A 624 -19.35 -27.92 -2.15
N ASP A 625 -19.52 -26.71 -1.64
CA ASP A 625 -20.39 -26.43 -0.49
C ASP A 625 -21.88 -26.41 -0.88
N GLU A 626 -22.73 -26.91 0.02
CA GLU A 626 -24.20 -27.01 -0.15
C GLU A 626 -24.87 -25.64 -0.26
N SER A 627 -24.27 -24.60 0.34
CA SER A 627 -24.87 -23.27 0.43
C SER A 627 -24.77 -22.42 -0.85
N GLY A 628 -24.01 -22.85 -1.87
CA GLY A 628 -23.84 -22.03 -3.08
C GLY A 628 -22.79 -22.44 -4.10
N GLY A 629 -22.35 -23.71 -4.13
CA GLY A 629 -21.48 -24.21 -5.19
C GLY A 629 -20.06 -23.60 -5.17
N SER A 630 -19.56 -23.25 -3.98
CA SER A 630 -18.18 -22.78 -3.78
C SER A 630 -17.24 -23.97 -3.60
N PHE A 631 -16.03 -23.85 -4.14
CA PHE A 631 -14.98 -24.87 -4.14
C PHE A 631 -14.56 -25.26 -2.72
N VAL A 632 -14.53 -26.55 -2.44
CA VAL A 632 -14.03 -27.15 -1.18
C VAL A 632 -12.71 -27.88 -1.44
N GLY A 633 -12.64 -28.64 -2.53
CA GLY A 633 -11.45 -29.37 -2.95
C GLY A 633 -11.64 -30.03 -4.30
N ALA A 634 -10.56 -30.57 -4.87
CA ALA A 634 -10.63 -31.28 -6.13
C ALA A 634 -9.55 -32.35 -6.29
N VAL A 635 -9.89 -33.35 -7.10
CA VAL A 635 -8.93 -34.26 -7.73
C VAL A 635 -8.99 -34.04 -9.23
N ILE A 636 -7.87 -33.69 -9.86
CA ILE A 636 -7.77 -33.41 -11.31
C ILE A 636 -6.69 -34.30 -11.92
N TRP A 637 -7.03 -34.92 -13.03
CA TRP A 637 -6.14 -35.80 -13.79
C TRP A 637 -6.26 -35.55 -15.29
N ASN A 638 -5.27 -36.03 -16.03
CA ASN A 638 -5.27 -35.99 -17.48
C ASN A 638 -5.24 -37.40 -18.04
N GLU A 639 -6.17 -37.72 -18.93
CA GLU A 639 -6.24 -39.01 -19.63
C GLU A 639 -5.56 -38.90 -20.99
N TYR A 640 -4.61 -39.80 -21.22
CA TYR A 640 -3.86 -39.94 -22.45
C TYR A 640 -3.89 -41.40 -22.91
N ASP A 641 -3.36 -41.68 -24.11
CA ASP A 641 -3.32 -43.02 -24.66
C ASP A 641 -2.63 -44.01 -23.71
N GLY A 642 -3.44 -44.85 -23.05
CA GLY A 642 -2.99 -45.92 -22.16
C GLY A 642 -2.72 -45.54 -20.70
N PHE A 643 -2.87 -44.27 -20.29
CA PHE A 643 -2.64 -43.87 -18.90
C PHE A 643 -3.47 -42.65 -18.44
N ALA A 644 -3.66 -42.53 -17.13
CA ALA A 644 -4.23 -41.36 -16.47
C ALA A 644 -3.21 -40.75 -15.52
N PHE A 645 -2.79 -39.51 -15.80
CA PHE A 645 -1.83 -38.80 -14.97
C PHE A 645 -2.54 -37.91 -13.95
N LEU A 646 -2.41 -38.26 -12.66
CA LEU A 646 -2.98 -37.49 -11.57
C LEU A 646 -2.09 -36.29 -11.26
N GLY A 647 -2.59 -35.09 -11.60
CA GLY A 647 -1.86 -33.84 -11.45
C GLY A 647 -2.15 -33.11 -10.14
N PHE A 648 -3.41 -33.09 -9.70
CA PHE A 648 -3.82 -32.34 -8.50
C PHE A 648 -4.72 -33.14 -7.58
N TYR A 649 -4.38 -33.11 -6.30
CA TYR A 649 -5.25 -33.53 -5.21
C TYR A 649 -5.15 -32.47 -4.11
N ILE A 650 -6.13 -31.56 -4.10
CA ILE A 650 -6.09 -30.36 -3.28
C ILE A 650 -7.40 -30.22 -2.48
N LEU A 651 -7.27 -29.78 -1.24
CA LEU A 651 -8.39 -29.53 -0.33
C LEU A 651 -8.07 -28.28 0.46
N LYS A 652 -9.03 -27.35 0.55
CA LYS A 652 -8.92 -26.14 1.36
C LYS A 652 -8.50 -26.51 2.79
N PRO A 653 -7.53 -25.79 3.41
CA PRO A 653 -6.98 -26.12 4.73
C PRO A 653 -8.02 -26.35 5.81
N GLU A 654 -9.07 -25.55 5.83
CA GLU A 654 -10.17 -25.63 6.80
C GLU A 654 -10.97 -26.95 6.75
N PHE A 655 -10.91 -27.67 5.62
CA PHE A 655 -11.60 -28.96 5.41
C PHE A 655 -10.68 -30.18 5.56
N ARG A 656 -9.37 -29.97 5.74
CA ARG A 656 -8.40 -31.07 5.95
C ARG A 656 -8.70 -31.81 7.26
N GLY A 657 -8.48 -33.12 7.27
CA GLY A 657 -8.73 -33.99 8.44
C GLY A 657 -10.19 -34.39 8.66
N ARG A 658 -11.13 -33.96 7.82
CA ARG A 658 -12.58 -34.25 7.95
C ARG A 658 -13.07 -35.43 7.09
N GLY A 659 -12.17 -36.21 6.50
CA GLY A 659 -12.52 -37.35 5.63
C GLY A 659 -12.98 -37.00 4.20
N ILE A 660 -13.23 -35.72 3.90
CA ILE A 660 -13.68 -35.23 2.57
C ILE A 660 -12.69 -35.63 1.46
N GLY A 661 -11.39 -35.54 1.74
CA GLY A 661 -10.33 -35.95 0.80
C GLY A 661 -10.48 -37.39 0.32
N THR A 662 -10.78 -38.32 1.25
CA THR A 662 -10.98 -39.73 0.92
C THR A 662 -12.17 -39.92 -0.02
N GLN A 663 -13.27 -39.19 0.22
CA GLN A 663 -14.48 -39.28 -0.61
C GLN A 663 -14.24 -38.76 -2.03
N ILE A 664 -13.58 -37.60 -2.20
CA ILE A 664 -13.24 -37.09 -3.54
C ILE A 664 -12.26 -38.00 -4.27
N TRP A 665 -11.32 -38.62 -3.54
CA TRP A 665 -10.40 -39.60 -4.10
C TRP A 665 -11.13 -40.85 -4.59
N GLU A 666 -12.01 -41.45 -3.78
CA GLU A 666 -12.80 -42.62 -4.17
C GLU A 666 -13.70 -42.33 -5.39
N LYS A 667 -14.29 -41.13 -5.44
CA LYS A 667 -15.06 -40.68 -6.60
C LYS A 667 -14.20 -40.54 -7.85
N ALA A 668 -13.00 -39.97 -7.73
CA ALA A 668 -12.07 -39.88 -8.85
C ALA A 668 -11.65 -41.29 -9.33
N MET A 669 -11.26 -42.17 -8.41
CA MET A 669 -10.85 -43.55 -8.74
C MET A 669 -11.96 -44.38 -9.39
N SER A 670 -13.23 -44.14 -9.02
CA SER A 670 -14.38 -44.80 -9.68
C SER A 670 -14.71 -44.21 -11.05
N SER A 671 -14.25 -42.99 -11.35
CA SER A 671 -14.47 -42.31 -12.63
C SER A 671 -13.39 -42.63 -13.66
N ILE A 672 -12.17 -42.96 -13.20
CA ILE A 672 -11.06 -43.32 -14.09
C ILE A 672 -11.26 -44.74 -14.62
N SER A 673 -11.09 -44.91 -15.93
CA SER A 673 -11.16 -46.25 -16.56
C SER A 673 -10.12 -47.20 -15.96
N LYS A 674 -10.54 -48.43 -15.65
CA LYS A 674 -9.67 -49.49 -15.09
C LYS A 674 -8.61 -50.01 -16.07
N ASP A 675 -8.76 -49.67 -17.35
CA ASP A 675 -7.82 -50.05 -18.41
C ASP A 675 -6.62 -49.09 -18.50
N LEU A 676 -6.74 -47.88 -17.92
CA LEU A 676 -5.67 -46.90 -17.90
C LEU A 676 -4.68 -47.20 -16.76
N VAL A 677 -3.39 -47.07 -17.04
CA VAL A 677 -2.38 -47.08 -15.98
C VAL A 677 -2.45 -45.75 -15.24
N LEU A 678 -2.63 -45.79 -13.92
CA LEU A 678 -2.59 -44.58 -13.11
C LEU A 678 -1.14 -44.19 -12.90
N ILE A 679 -0.79 -42.95 -13.22
CA ILE A 679 0.54 -42.40 -13.03
C ILE A 679 0.42 -41.16 -12.16
N LEU A 680 1.30 -41.01 -11.17
CA LEU A 680 1.34 -39.82 -10.31
C LEU A 680 2.77 -39.45 -9.96
N ARG A 681 2.96 -38.17 -9.66
CA ARG A 681 4.22 -37.69 -9.08
C ARG A 681 4.17 -37.85 -7.58
N ALA A 682 5.07 -38.66 -7.04
CA ALA A 682 5.11 -38.95 -5.62
C ALA A 682 5.92 -37.89 -4.87
N VAL A 683 5.38 -37.47 -3.72
CA VAL A 683 6.17 -36.79 -2.70
C VAL A 683 7.19 -37.81 -2.14
N PRO A 684 8.51 -37.58 -2.25
CA PRO A 684 9.52 -38.58 -1.87
C PRO A 684 9.34 -39.16 -0.46
N ALA A 685 8.94 -38.32 0.50
CA ALA A 685 8.70 -38.71 1.88
C ALA A 685 7.49 -39.65 2.08
N LEU A 686 6.56 -39.70 1.11
CA LEU A 686 5.31 -40.48 1.19
C LEU A 686 5.31 -41.72 0.30
N VAL A 687 6.40 -41.98 -0.45
CA VAL A 687 6.52 -43.10 -1.39
C VAL A 687 6.23 -44.45 -0.72
N GLU A 688 6.84 -44.71 0.44
CA GLU A 688 6.62 -45.96 1.20
C GLU A 688 5.15 -46.15 1.62
N LYS A 689 4.43 -45.05 1.84
CA LYS A 689 3.00 -45.08 2.16
C LYS A 689 2.16 -45.36 0.92
N TYR A 690 2.49 -44.77 -0.22
CA TYR A 690 1.79 -44.98 -1.49
C TYR A 690 1.92 -46.43 -2.01
N LYS A 691 3.12 -47.02 -1.86
CA LYS A 691 3.40 -48.42 -2.23
C LYS A 691 2.51 -49.43 -1.50
N LYS A 692 2.10 -49.12 -0.26
CA LYS A 692 1.26 -50.01 0.55
C LYS A 692 -0.22 -50.05 0.12
N VAL A 693 -0.67 -49.11 -0.71
CA VAL A 693 -2.11 -48.87 -0.91
C VAL A 693 -2.57 -49.01 -2.37
N ALA A 694 -1.87 -48.45 -3.37
CA ALA A 694 -2.45 -48.41 -4.74
C ALA A 694 -1.48 -48.24 -5.94
N THR A 695 -0.25 -47.73 -5.77
CA THR A 695 0.69 -47.48 -6.90
C THR A 695 2.08 -48.05 -6.59
N PRO A 696 2.30 -49.36 -6.80
CA PRO A 696 3.49 -50.05 -6.30
C PRO A 696 4.70 -49.98 -7.24
N VAL A 697 4.52 -49.62 -8.52
CA VAL A 697 5.60 -49.65 -9.51
C VAL A 697 6.32 -48.29 -9.53
N GLU A 698 7.64 -48.31 -9.32
CA GLU A 698 8.48 -47.13 -9.50
C GLU A 698 8.69 -46.87 -10.99
N GLY A 699 8.30 -45.68 -11.44
CA GLY A 699 8.60 -45.19 -12.78
C GLY A 699 9.92 -44.43 -12.83
N TYR A 700 10.05 -43.56 -13.82
CA TYR A 700 11.26 -42.77 -14.02
C TYR A 700 11.51 -41.77 -12.90
N LYS A 701 12.78 -41.63 -12.53
CA LYS A 701 13.29 -40.64 -11.59
C LYS A 701 13.76 -39.41 -12.34
N LEU A 702 13.32 -38.24 -11.87
CA LEU A 702 13.60 -36.96 -12.49
C LEU A 702 14.63 -36.21 -11.64
N ILE A 703 15.78 -35.90 -12.23
CA ILE A 703 16.87 -35.12 -11.63
C ILE A 703 16.69 -33.67 -12.07
N THR A 704 16.63 -32.75 -11.12
CA THR A 704 16.49 -31.32 -11.41
C THR A 704 17.84 -30.61 -11.29
N HIS A 705 18.26 -29.98 -12.38
CA HIS A 705 19.43 -29.12 -12.46
C HIS A 705 19.00 -27.65 -12.42
N GLN A 706 19.60 -26.88 -11.51
CA GLN A 706 19.27 -25.47 -11.28
C GLN A 706 20.50 -24.58 -11.47
N MET A 707 20.51 -23.70 -12.46
CA MET A 707 21.67 -22.84 -12.79
C MET A 707 21.27 -21.46 -13.31
N SER A 708 22.24 -20.54 -13.43
CA SER A 708 21.95 -19.22 -14.01
C SER A 708 21.85 -19.31 -15.54
N PRO A 709 21.06 -18.45 -16.20
CA PRO A 709 20.96 -18.44 -17.67
C PRO A 709 22.31 -18.21 -18.36
N GLN A 710 23.15 -17.35 -17.79
CA GLN A 710 24.47 -17.06 -18.34
C GLN A 710 25.37 -18.29 -18.28
N GLN A 711 25.37 -19.02 -17.15
CA GLN A 711 26.12 -20.26 -17.03
C GLN A 711 25.67 -21.30 -18.05
N LEU A 712 24.36 -21.49 -18.21
CA LEU A 712 23.81 -22.43 -19.18
C LEU A 712 24.15 -22.01 -20.62
N PHE A 713 24.06 -20.72 -20.94
CA PHE A 713 24.42 -20.18 -22.24
C PHE A 713 25.90 -20.40 -22.57
N ASP A 714 26.81 -20.08 -21.63
CA ASP A 714 28.25 -20.24 -21.81
C ASP A 714 28.63 -21.73 -21.99
N ILE A 715 27.97 -22.63 -21.24
CA ILE A 715 28.17 -24.09 -21.37
C ILE A 715 27.73 -24.55 -22.76
N CYS A 716 26.54 -24.17 -23.20
CA CYS A 716 26.05 -24.56 -24.51
C CYS A 716 26.94 -24.02 -25.61
N GLN A 717 27.29 -22.72 -25.58
CA GLN A 717 28.10 -22.07 -26.60
C GLN A 717 29.50 -22.68 -26.74
N LYS A 718 30.17 -23.02 -25.62
CA LYS A 718 31.50 -23.65 -25.64
C LYS A 718 31.50 -25.05 -26.24
N ASN A 719 30.36 -25.74 -26.18
CA ASN A 719 30.23 -27.14 -26.62
C ASN A 719 29.35 -27.27 -27.88
N SER A 720 28.93 -26.16 -28.47
CA SER A 720 28.15 -26.12 -29.71
C SER A 720 28.86 -25.27 -30.76
N GLU A 721 29.41 -25.90 -31.78
CA GLU A 721 29.82 -25.18 -33.00
C GLU A 721 28.64 -25.11 -33.95
N LEU A 722 28.27 -23.90 -34.38
CA LEU A 722 27.28 -23.71 -35.43
C LEU A 722 27.93 -24.15 -36.76
N LYS A 723 27.72 -25.41 -37.15
CA LYS A 723 28.08 -25.87 -38.51
C LYS A 723 27.29 -25.02 -39.52
N SER A 724 27.94 -24.62 -40.62
CA SER A 724 27.45 -23.59 -41.57
C SER A 724 26.18 -23.98 -42.34
N ASP A 725 25.58 -25.11 -42.00
CA ASP A 725 24.64 -25.87 -42.79
C ASP A 725 23.30 -26.11 -42.07
N LYS A 726 23.15 -25.59 -40.85
CA LYS A 726 21.92 -25.70 -40.05
C LYS A 726 21.23 -24.34 -39.94
N THR A 727 19.90 -24.35 -40.02
CA THR A 727 19.09 -23.13 -39.93
C THR A 727 18.25 -23.16 -38.66
N LEU A 728 18.23 -22.06 -37.90
CA LEU A 728 17.42 -21.96 -36.67
C LEU A 728 16.29 -20.95 -36.87
N LYS A 729 15.07 -21.34 -36.47
CA LYS A 729 13.89 -20.44 -36.45
C LYS A 729 13.17 -20.53 -35.11
N PHE A 730 12.62 -19.42 -34.64
CA PHE A 730 11.69 -19.46 -33.50
C PHE A 730 10.32 -19.97 -33.95
N VAL A 731 9.61 -20.67 -33.06
CA VAL A 731 8.28 -21.24 -33.34
C VAL A 731 7.29 -20.15 -33.79
N SER A 732 7.41 -18.93 -33.26
CA SER A 732 6.61 -17.77 -33.64
C SER A 732 6.76 -17.32 -35.11
N TYR A 733 7.85 -17.73 -35.77
CA TYR A 733 8.15 -17.37 -37.16
C TYR A 733 8.04 -18.55 -38.13
N LEU A 734 7.54 -19.70 -37.66
CA LEU A 734 7.29 -20.85 -38.53
C LEU A 734 6.07 -20.61 -39.42
N THR A 735 6.18 -21.04 -40.67
CA THR A 735 5.05 -21.17 -41.59
C THR A 735 4.11 -22.28 -41.14
N ASP A 736 2.88 -22.31 -41.64
CA ASP A 736 1.91 -23.33 -41.21
C ASP A 736 2.32 -24.75 -41.64
N SER A 737 3.07 -24.89 -42.75
CA SER A 737 3.70 -26.16 -43.14
C SER A 737 4.76 -26.59 -42.10
N GLU A 738 5.66 -25.70 -41.72
CA GLU A 738 6.72 -26.01 -40.74
C GLU A 738 6.14 -26.30 -39.34
N LYS A 739 4.99 -25.73 -38.98
CA LYS A 739 4.28 -26.09 -37.74
C LYS A 739 3.70 -27.50 -37.81
N ALA A 740 3.22 -27.94 -38.97
CA ALA A 740 2.78 -29.31 -39.17
C ALA A 740 3.97 -30.28 -39.07
N ASP A 741 5.12 -29.91 -39.63
CA ASP A 741 6.36 -30.68 -39.51
C ASP A 741 6.83 -30.78 -38.06
N LEU A 742 6.70 -29.69 -37.27
CA LEU A 742 7.01 -29.71 -35.85
C LEU A 742 6.13 -30.69 -35.07
N LYS A 743 4.82 -30.73 -35.36
CA LYS A 743 3.90 -31.71 -34.74
C LYS A 743 4.26 -33.15 -35.12
N ALA A 744 4.64 -33.37 -36.38
CA ALA A 744 5.08 -34.69 -36.84
C ALA A 744 6.38 -35.13 -36.14
N PHE A 745 7.36 -34.24 -36.02
CA PHE A 745 8.62 -34.49 -35.30
C PHE A 745 8.39 -34.77 -33.82
N ASP A 746 7.51 -34.00 -33.18
CA ASP A 746 7.12 -34.20 -31.78
C ASP A 746 6.48 -35.58 -31.56
N LYS A 747 5.58 -35.99 -32.45
CA LYS A 747 4.92 -37.31 -32.42
C LYS A 747 5.89 -38.46 -32.67
N GLU A 748 6.88 -38.27 -33.55
CA GLU A 748 7.94 -39.25 -33.82
C GLU A 748 8.76 -39.53 -32.55
N ILE A 749 9.09 -38.50 -31.77
CA ILE A 749 9.93 -38.63 -30.57
C ILE A 749 9.12 -39.04 -29.34
N SER A 750 7.94 -38.45 -29.14
CA SER A 750 7.11 -38.73 -27.96
C SER A 750 6.26 -40.00 -28.08
N GLY A 751 6.18 -40.57 -29.29
CA GLY A 751 5.35 -41.73 -29.61
C GLY A 751 3.85 -41.48 -29.48
N ARG A 752 3.40 -40.23 -29.33
CA ARG A 752 2.02 -39.84 -29.01
C ARG A 752 1.56 -38.63 -29.82
N ASP A 753 0.27 -38.53 -30.09
CA ASP A 753 -0.28 -37.35 -30.75
C ASP A 753 -0.49 -36.20 -29.76
N ARG A 754 0.34 -35.17 -29.86
CA ARG A 754 0.30 -33.99 -28.99
C ARG A 754 -0.04 -32.71 -29.73
N SER A 755 -0.62 -32.84 -30.93
CA SER A 755 -0.90 -31.72 -31.82
C SER A 755 -1.73 -30.62 -31.14
N GLU A 756 -2.76 -31.00 -30.39
CA GLU A 756 -3.65 -30.06 -29.66
C GLU A 756 -2.94 -29.36 -28.51
N PHE A 757 -2.13 -30.10 -27.74
CA PHE A 757 -1.32 -29.53 -26.66
C PHE A 757 -0.34 -28.49 -27.23
N LEU A 758 0.38 -28.83 -28.30
CA LEU A 758 1.33 -27.92 -28.94
C LEU A 758 0.67 -26.65 -29.47
N ASP A 759 -0.54 -26.77 -30.03
CA ASP A 759 -1.32 -25.61 -30.48
C ASP A 759 -1.65 -24.68 -29.31
N LEU A 760 -2.18 -25.21 -28.20
CA LEU A 760 -2.47 -24.40 -27.02
C LEU A 760 -1.19 -23.83 -26.40
N PHE A 761 -0.13 -24.64 -26.32
CA PHE A 761 1.15 -24.31 -25.70
C PHE A 761 1.88 -23.15 -26.39
N TYR A 762 1.84 -23.07 -27.73
CA TYR A 762 2.47 -21.96 -28.46
C TYR A 762 1.52 -20.82 -28.81
N LYS A 763 0.23 -21.09 -29.02
CA LYS A 763 -0.73 -20.05 -29.43
C LYS A 763 -1.25 -19.24 -28.24
N LYS A 764 -1.53 -19.89 -27.12
CA LYS A 764 -2.19 -19.27 -25.96
C LYS A 764 -1.21 -18.76 -24.93
N LEU A 765 -0.10 -19.47 -24.71
CA LEU A 765 0.91 -19.07 -23.75
C LEU A 765 1.90 -18.09 -24.39
N HIS A 766 1.55 -16.81 -24.42
CA HIS A 766 2.38 -15.75 -25.01
C HIS A 766 3.77 -15.61 -24.37
N PHE A 767 3.97 -16.19 -23.19
CA PHE A 767 5.26 -16.23 -22.51
C PHE A 767 6.18 -17.37 -22.94
N THR A 768 5.67 -18.36 -23.67
CA THR A 768 6.44 -19.52 -24.15
C THR A 768 7.36 -19.08 -25.28
N VAL A 769 8.65 -19.37 -25.13
CA VAL A 769 9.64 -19.15 -26.19
C VAL A 769 10.13 -20.50 -26.69
N GLY A 770 9.80 -20.84 -27.93
CA GLY A 770 10.24 -22.07 -28.59
C GLY A 770 11.16 -21.79 -29.77
N ALA A 771 12.14 -22.66 -30.00
CA ALA A 771 13.01 -22.66 -31.17
C ALA A 771 13.10 -24.05 -31.80
N VAL A 772 13.31 -24.06 -33.11
CA VAL A 772 13.42 -25.26 -33.95
C VAL A 772 14.68 -25.14 -34.82
N LEU A 773 15.40 -26.24 -34.93
CA LEU A 773 16.60 -26.38 -35.75
C LEU A 773 16.31 -27.26 -36.96
N PHE A 774 16.73 -26.79 -38.13
CA PHE A 774 16.57 -27.43 -39.43
C PHE A 774 17.93 -27.88 -39.97
N ASP A 775 17.95 -29.03 -40.63
CA ASP A 775 19.10 -29.48 -41.42
C ASP A 775 19.17 -28.81 -42.82
N GLN A 776 20.17 -29.20 -43.62
CA GLN A 776 20.37 -28.72 -45.00
C GLN A 776 19.17 -29.01 -45.93
N GLN A 777 18.39 -30.04 -45.62
CA GLN A 777 17.26 -30.51 -46.42
C GLN A 777 15.95 -29.86 -45.99
N GLY A 778 15.98 -29.01 -44.95
CA GLY A 778 14.80 -28.36 -44.39
C GLY A 778 13.99 -29.25 -43.45
N LYS A 779 14.54 -30.37 -42.97
CA LYS A 779 13.89 -31.24 -41.97
C LYS A 779 14.23 -30.77 -40.56
N ILE A 780 13.26 -30.84 -39.66
CA ILE A 780 13.45 -30.54 -38.24
C ILE A 780 14.31 -31.62 -37.58
N ILE A 781 15.38 -31.20 -36.89
CA ILE A 781 16.32 -32.08 -36.19
C ILE A 781 16.41 -31.82 -34.68
N ALA A 782 15.96 -30.64 -34.24
CA ALA A 782 15.82 -30.33 -32.81
C ALA A 782 14.74 -29.27 -32.54
N HIS A 783 14.20 -29.32 -31.33
CA HIS A 783 13.16 -28.44 -30.82
C HIS A 783 13.37 -28.21 -29.32
N ALA A 784 13.28 -26.96 -28.86
CA ALA A 784 13.29 -26.64 -27.44
C ALA A 784 12.31 -25.52 -27.11
N ALA A 785 11.77 -25.54 -25.90
CA ALA A 785 10.99 -24.43 -25.36
C ALA A 785 11.34 -24.09 -23.92
N ILE A 786 11.04 -22.85 -23.52
CA ILE A 786 11.23 -22.37 -22.16
C ILE A 786 10.01 -21.58 -21.70
N VAL A 787 9.60 -21.83 -20.47
CA VAL A 787 8.40 -21.26 -19.84
C VAL A 787 8.72 -20.74 -18.43
N PRO A 788 8.10 -19.66 -17.96
CA PRO A 788 8.24 -19.20 -16.59
C PRO A 788 7.58 -20.18 -15.63
N THR A 789 8.11 -20.27 -14.41
CA THR A 789 7.49 -21.04 -13.32
C THR A 789 6.56 -20.18 -12.47
N GLY A 790 5.59 -20.82 -11.81
CA GLY A 790 4.61 -20.15 -10.94
C GLY A 790 5.13 -19.68 -9.60
N SER A 791 6.45 -19.75 -9.37
CA SER A 791 7.07 -19.15 -8.19
C SER A 791 7.35 -17.67 -8.48
N ASP A 792 6.42 -16.80 -8.07
CA ASP A 792 6.56 -15.34 -8.17
C ASP A 792 7.77 -14.82 -7.38
N GLU A 793 8.20 -15.54 -6.34
CA GLU A 793 9.36 -15.17 -5.51
C GLU A 793 10.71 -15.29 -6.24
N ALA A 794 10.80 -16.08 -7.31
CA ALA A 794 12.10 -16.45 -7.91
C ALA A 794 12.25 -16.15 -9.41
N ASN A 795 11.23 -15.64 -10.12
CA ASN A 795 11.27 -15.39 -11.59
C ASN A 795 11.99 -16.51 -12.37
N THR A 796 11.75 -17.76 -11.97
CA THR A 796 12.49 -18.92 -12.46
C THR A 796 11.90 -19.40 -13.77
N MET A 797 12.74 -19.92 -14.67
CA MET A 797 12.29 -20.44 -15.96
C MET A 797 12.55 -21.95 -16.04
N LYS A 798 11.64 -22.72 -16.59
CA LYS A 798 11.80 -24.14 -16.88
C LYS A 798 12.05 -24.34 -18.37
N LEU A 799 13.12 -25.05 -18.69
CA LEU A 799 13.50 -25.41 -20.05
C LEU A 799 12.92 -26.79 -20.37
N ALA A 800 11.75 -26.81 -21.00
CA ALA A 800 11.10 -28.01 -21.49
C ALA A 800 9.96 -27.69 -22.50
N PRO A 801 9.69 -28.57 -23.48
CA PRO A 801 10.45 -29.78 -23.78
C PRO A 801 11.77 -29.45 -24.51
N VAL A 802 12.71 -30.41 -24.55
CA VAL A 802 13.86 -30.37 -25.46
C VAL A 802 13.99 -31.72 -26.15
N TYR A 803 13.83 -31.73 -27.46
CA TYR A 803 13.97 -32.91 -28.31
C TYR A 803 15.04 -32.68 -29.35
N ALA A 804 15.99 -33.59 -29.49
CA ALA A 804 17.02 -33.46 -30.51
C ALA A 804 17.60 -34.82 -30.94
N ASN A 805 18.03 -34.93 -32.19
CA ASN A 805 18.64 -36.16 -32.70
C ASN A 805 20.02 -36.46 -32.10
N CYS A 806 20.77 -35.42 -31.70
CA CYS A 806 22.08 -35.57 -31.06
C CYS A 806 22.34 -34.48 -30.01
N LEU A 807 23.38 -34.68 -29.18
CA LEU A 807 23.75 -33.75 -28.11
C LEU A 807 24.13 -32.36 -28.63
N GLU A 808 24.87 -32.28 -29.75
CA GLU A 808 25.26 -31.00 -30.36
C GLU A 808 24.03 -30.16 -30.73
N ASP A 809 23.02 -30.79 -31.34
CA ASP A 809 21.78 -30.13 -31.75
C ASP A 809 20.97 -29.64 -30.55
N ALA A 810 20.92 -30.43 -29.47
CA ALA A 810 20.28 -30.05 -28.23
C ALA A 810 20.94 -28.82 -27.60
N LEU A 811 22.26 -28.80 -27.48
CA LEU A 811 23.00 -27.67 -26.90
C LEU A 811 22.79 -26.40 -27.72
N LEU A 812 22.77 -26.53 -29.06
CA LEU A 812 22.56 -25.39 -29.94
C LEU A 812 21.17 -24.77 -29.76
N VAL A 813 20.11 -25.58 -29.79
CA VAL A 813 18.73 -25.05 -29.65
C VAL A 813 18.50 -24.49 -28.24
N ILE A 814 19.07 -25.10 -27.20
CA ILE A 814 19.03 -24.61 -25.82
C ILE A 814 19.68 -23.24 -25.72
N SER A 815 20.89 -23.07 -26.26
CA SER A 815 21.63 -21.80 -26.19
C SER A 815 20.78 -20.63 -26.69
N LYS A 816 20.05 -20.83 -27.79
CA LYS A 816 19.27 -19.77 -28.43
C LYS A 816 18.01 -19.41 -27.66
N VAL A 817 17.30 -20.41 -27.15
CA VAL A 817 16.12 -20.19 -26.32
C VAL A 817 16.50 -19.46 -25.02
N VAL A 818 17.62 -19.85 -24.42
CA VAL A 818 18.16 -19.21 -23.20
C VAL A 818 18.65 -17.80 -23.47
N GLU A 819 19.33 -17.53 -24.59
CA GLU A 819 19.79 -16.19 -24.99
C GLU A 819 18.65 -15.18 -25.04
N VAL A 820 17.55 -15.52 -25.72
CA VAL A 820 16.39 -14.64 -25.85
C VAL A 820 15.77 -14.33 -24.49
N VAL A 821 15.67 -15.33 -23.62
CA VAL A 821 15.13 -15.15 -22.28
C VAL A 821 16.08 -14.35 -21.40
N ASN A 822 17.39 -14.57 -21.51
CA ASN A 822 18.40 -13.82 -20.78
C ASN A 822 18.33 -12.33 -21.16
N VAL A 823 18.18 -12.01 -22.44
CA VAL A 823 18.05 -10.62 -22.92
C VAL A 823 16.70 -10.00 -22.52
N LYS A 824 15.59 -10.73 -22.68
CA LYS A 824 14.24 -10.18 -22.48
C LYS A 824 13.79 -10.15 -21.01
N ARG A 825 14.17 -11.14 -20.20
CA ARG A 825 13.62 -11.36 -18.85
C ARG A 825 14.65 -11.39 -17.74
N ARG A 826 15.94 -11.61 -18.04
CA ARG A 826 17.03 -11.74 -17.06
C ARG A 826 16.65 -12.57 -15.83
N PRO A 827 16.15 -13.81 -16.00
CA PRO A 827 15.74 -14.61 -14.86
C PRO A 827 16.96 -14.99 -14.01
N PRO A 828 16.86 -15.06 -12.68
CA PRO A 828 17.99 -15.45 -11.84
C PRO A 828 18.32 -16.94 -11.98
N THR A 829 17.39 -17.77 -12.48
CA THR A 829 17.54 -19.23 -12.50
C THR A 829 16.77 -19.89 -13.66
N VAL A 830 17.39 -20.92 -14.24
CA VAL A 830 16.77 -21.88 -15.17
C VAL A 830 16.77 -23.29 -14.54
N LEU A 831 15.65 -23.99 -14.68
CA LEU A 831 15.44 -25.38 -14.29
C LEU A 831 15.47 -26.27 -15.54
N LEU A 832 16.24 -27.35 -15.45
CA LEU A 832 16.25 -28.42 -16.44
C LEU A 832 16.02 -29.76 -15.74
N HIS A 833 15.04 -30.52 -16.21
CA HIS A 833 14.70 -31.82 -15.67
C HIS A 833 15.22 -32.94 -16.57
N LEU A 834 15.98 -33.88 -16.00
CA LEU A 834 16.54 -35.01 -16.74
C LEU A 834 16.09 -36.33 -16.12
N LEU A 835 15.89 -37.36 -16.94
CA LEU A 835 15.56 -38.70 -16.45
C LEU A 835 16.84 -39.44 -16.06
N GLU A 836 16.78 -40.17 -14.94
CA GLU A 836 17.85 -41.06 -14.49
C GLU A 836 17.88 -42.35 -15.34
N ASN A 837 19.08 -42.91 -15.57
CA ASN A 837 19.31 -44.16 -16.32
C ASN A 837 18.94 -44.12 -17.81
N VAL A 838 18.92 -42.94 -18.42
CA VAL A 838 18.78 -42.77 -19.87
C VAL A 838 20.12 -42.27 -20.44
N ALA A 839 20.82 -43.11 -21.20
CA ALA A 839 22.22 -42.87 -21.61
C ALA A 839 22.45 -41.50 -22.32
N THR A 840 21.51 -41.09 -23.17
CA THR A 840 21.56 -39.79 -23.87
C THR A 840 21.41 -38.61 -22.90
N MET A 841 20.63 -38.78 -21.82
CA MET A 841 20.41 -37.78 -20.78
C MET A 841 21.53 -37.76 -19.75
N GLU A 842 22.18 -38.89 -19.49
CA GLU A 842 23.37 -38.98 -18.64
C GLU A 842 24.52 -38.15 -19.21
N SER A 843 24.71 -38.18 -20.53
CA SER A 843 25.74 -37.37 -21.20
C SER A 843 25.50 -35.87 -20.99
N LEU A 844 24.26 -35.42 -21.13
CA LEU A 844 23.87 -34.03 -20.85
C LEU A 844 23.99 -33.70 -19.35
N SER A 845 23.57 -34.63 -18.48
CA SER A 845 23.66 -34.47 -17.02
C SER A 845 25.10 -34.37 -16.54
N GLN A 846 26.02 -35.19 -17.06
CA GLN A 846 27.45 -35.16 -16.73
C GLN A 846 28.10 -33.84 -17.15
N LEU A 847 27.78 -33.35 -18.36
CA LEU A 847 28.26 -32.06 -18.84
C LEU A 847 27.83 -30.91 -17.90
N LEU A 848 26.59 -30.95 -17.40
CA LEU A 848 26.04 -29.95 -16.49
C LEU A 848 26.52 -30.12 -15.04
N ALA A 849 26.70 -31.36 -14.58
CA ALA A 849 27.14 -31.70 -13.21
C ALA A 849 28.56 -31.22 -12.90
N ASN A 850 29.41 -31.08 -13.93
CA ASN A 850 30.76 -30.50 -13.79
C ASN A 850 30.77 -29.06 -13.23
N PHE A 851 29.63 -28.37 -13.26
CA PHE A 851 29.52 -26.97 -12.84
C PHE A 851 28.63 -26.76 -11.61
N LYS A 852 27.64 -27.64 -11.34
CA LYS A 852 26.80 -27.57 -10.15
C LYS A 852 26.13 -28.91 -9.83
N LYS A 853 26.02 -29.28 -8.54
CA LYS A 853 25.34 -30.51 -8.11
C LYS A 853 23.82 -30.41 -8.31
N PRO A 854 23.13 -31.50 -8.68
CA PRO A 854 21.68 -31.54 -8.82
C PRO A 854 20.98 -31.23 -7.48
N SER A 855 19.89 -30.45 -7.53
CA SER A 855 19.27 -29.83 -6.35
C SER A 855 18.06 -30.58 -5.81
N ALA A 856 17.35 -31.36 -6.63
CA ALA A 856 16.16 -32.12 -6.21
C ALA A 856 15.89 -33.35 -7.09
N PHE A 857 15.26 -34.36 -6.49
CA PHE A 857 14.82 -35.60 -7.16
C PHE A 857 13.29 -35.74 -7.05
N GLY A 858 12.63 -35.99 -8.18
CA GLY A 858 11.22 -36.38 -8.26
C GLY A 858 11.07 -37.85 -8.61
N LEU A 859 10.13 -38.57 -7.98
CA LEU A 859 9.82 -39.95 -8.32
C LEU A 859 8.41 -40.05 -8.91
N THR A 860 8.28 -40.77 -10.01
CA THR A 860 6.97 -41.13 -10.57
C THR A 860 6.55 -42.50 -10.07
N LEU A 861 5.28 -42.68 -9.71
CA LEU A 861 4.70 -43.98 -9.38
C LEU A 861 3.62 -44.34 -10.39
N SER A 862 3.53 -45.62 -10.73
CA SER A 862 2.48 -46.17 -11.55
C SER A 862 1.73 -47.31 -10.87
N SER A 863 0.44 -47.47 -11.20
CA SER A 863 -0.38 -48.58 -10.67
C SER A 863 0.03 -49.94 -11.24
N ARG A 864 0.55 -49.95 -12.47
CA ARG A 864 1.05 -51.12 -13.20
C ARG A 864 2.26 -50.72 -14.03
N GLU A 865 2.95 -51.70 -14.62
CA GLU A 865 4.06 -51.43 -15.54
C GLU A 865 3.57 -50.60 -16.74
N TYR A 866 4.13 -49.41 -16.93
CA TYR A 866 3.84 -48.53 -18.06
C TYR A 866 5.07 -48.48 -18.97
N LYS A 867 4.94 -49.01 -20.18
CA LYS A 867 5.98 -48.92 -21.20
C LYS A 867 5.83 -47.59 -21.92
N ASN A 868 6.71 -46.66 -21.60
CA ASN A 868 6.69 -45.34 -22.19
C ASN A 868 7.04 -45.40 -23.69
N PRO A 869 6.19 -44.88 -24.59
CA PRO A 869 6.41 -44.96 -26.03
C PRO A 869 7.47 -43.99 -26.56
N CYS A 870 8.08 -43.16 -25.70
CA CYS A 870 9.09 -42.19 -26.12
C CYS A 870 10.38 -42.85 -26.65
N ASP A 871 10.99 -42.23 -27.66
CA ASP A 871 12.27 -42.65 -28.23
C ASP A 871 13.45 -42.16 -27.38
N PHE A 872 13.80 -42.94 -26.36
CA PHE A 872 14.95 -42.67 -25.48
C PHE A 872 16.32 -42.83 -26.15
N SER A 873 16.37 -43.24 -27.43
CA SER A 873 17.63 -43.26 -28.19
C SER A 873 18.10 -41.87 -28.63
N ARG A 874 17.22 -40.85 -28.52
CA ARG A 874 17.49 -39.43 -28.83
C ARG A 874 17.64 -38.59 -27.56
N ILE A 875 17.95 -37.29 -27.69
CA ILE A 875 18.03 -36.38 -26.54
C ILE A 875 16.61 -36.03 -26.09
N PHE A 876 16.33 -36.51 -24.87
CA PHE A 876 15.05 -36.69 -24.16
C PHE A 876 14.57 -35.69 -23.09
N VAL A 877 14.41 -34.36 -23.22
CA VAL A 877 14.01 -33.55 -22.03
C VAL A 877 12.49 -33.44 -21.89
N PRO A 878 11.88 -34.00 -20.84
CA PRO A 878 10.43 -34.04 -20.68
C PRO A 878 9.87 -32.70 -20.21
N HIS A 879 8.67 -32.34 -20.70
CA HIS A 879 7.84 -31.26 -20.18
C HIS A 879 7.27 -31.55 -18.77
N ASN A 880 7.10 -32.81 -18.40
CA ASN A 880 6.61 -33.36 -17.12
C ASN A 880 6.12 -32.31 -16.11
N ASN A 881 4.84 -31.94 -16.22
CA ASN A 881 4.12 -31.09 -15.28
C ASN A 881 2.72 -31.69 -15.01
N SER A 882 1.97 -31.09 -14.10
CA SER A 882 0.64 -31.55 -13.71
C SER A 882 -0.42 -31.47 -14.83
N CYS A 883 -0.19 -30.69 -15.90
CA CYS A 883 -1.02 -30.69 -17.11
C CYS A 883 -0.67 -31.80 -18.09
N HIS A 884 0.62 -32.10 -18.23
CA HIS A 884 1.11 -32.94 -19.29
C HIS A 884 2.30 -33.75 -18.83
N PHE A 885 2.23 -35.05 -19.11
CA PHE A 885 3.24 -36.01 -18.70
C PHE A 885 3.85 -36.69 -19.92
N ASP A 886 5.16 -36.55 -20.05
CA ASP A 886 5.98 -37.11 -21.11
C ASP A 886 7.30 -37.62 -20.55
N ALA A 887 7.30 -38.18 -19.34
CA ALA A 887 8.54 -38.61 -18.68
C ALA A 887 9.30 -39.72 -19.41
#